data_AF-A0A8J2XTU4-F1
#
_entry.id   AF-A0A8J2XTU4-F1
#
_cell.length_a   1.000
_cell.length_b   1.000
_cell.length_c   1.000
_cell.angle_alpha   90.00
_cell.angle_beta   90.00
_cell.angle_gamma   90.00
#
_symmetry.space_group_name_H-M   'P 1'
#
loop_
_entity.id
_entity.type
_entity.pdbx_description
1 polymer ?
#
loop_
_entity_poly.entity_id
_entity_poly.type
_entity_poly.pdbx_seq_one_letter_code
_entity_poly.pdbx_strand_id
1 'polypeptide(L)'
;MIKRQWMLLVLVLAAPLVNYGQHTEYAGVFAPSRMFVQEGEKPYRDDICLDGLWQFEPLSLPTGFKEGVDPAPELAGIDQAGWDRTPIRIPSPWNVNSFADRNGQGGDFRCYPSYPAAWEKCKLGWLRKKFFVPRGWEGRRIQLHFEAVAGDVQVVVNGKPVGTHFGIFLPFDIDITDAVRPGGDNELCVGVRKASLFDHRGNYGRRNYQAGSFWGQHIAGIWQDVFVVALPDVHVANVFVQPRVDVDTLQAEVSLVNHRDRETTVTVDAVAAGLTLPARVVRVPARGEAKVVLSAVVKGRLKYWSTEAPNLYNLIATVHEKGRAVDARSTRFGWRQVSLQGNQVLLNGKPIVMRGDSWHFLGIPQMSRRYAEAWYRAMRDAGLNAVRLHAQPYPSFYLDVADEMGILVLDESAMWASDGGPKLDDPLYWQDSKQHLTELILRDRNHPSIFGWSVSNEIMPVVRNVFHDPPGMADTLLKYDEEWATICRRLDPTRTWISADGEEDGQGRFPVYLVHYGGMDAMNRAQKSGKPWGVGEAGNAYYGTPEQVAQTNGMRAYESFEGRMEGVAASSCRSLMAQKERNAVYQSVFNMVWYGLRPLPLGMKDTTRPPRLEDGVYFTHFKEGEPGVQPERLGPYCTTLNPGYDPALPMYRTWPLFDAIRDAATGANSARWMADTPVVKRQPVAHSGQSGEVVFIDGVRGLGEIDKVTAHGGMAVVWGVRPEMLTQLNKLLPARLELYPRKASSLLPVGQDSITAGITAADMYFSEMRPPEIVDYTLGGPLVDSSLVLLQACGTDWLKWNKQPEYAKTAMVLRSQLETKPPGAVLVVLSLGRGRLVMSTLPVAPRVDKAAKAVRMLLGNLGVHLNECSVMGKPLLPNGELSLNGASEFWVLSPRSLDDLLSEPNIPVVNLEEESSGEVWLNEALVAKGKGVTRALRLHQGWNHFVVKGSFKGRFTCNQPDFLKELDSAYDRP
;
A
#
# COMPACT_ATOMS: atom_id res chain seq x y z
N MET A 1 -23.14 69.09 52.61
CA MET A 1 -24.02 67.95 52.29
C MET A 1 -24.11 67.83 50.77
N ILE A 2 -23.58 66.77 50.15
CA ILE A 2 -23.94 66.19 48.83
C ILE A 2 -23.18 64.86 48.70
N LYS A 3 -23.82 63.87 48.04
CA LYS A 3 -23.71 62.41 48.21
C LYS A 3 -22.46 61.76 47.58
N ARG A 4 -21.95 60.73 48.27
CA ARG A 4 -21.03 59.70 47.76
C ARG A 4 -21.75 58.81 46.73
N GLN A 5 -21.17 58.64 45.55
CA GLN A 5 -21.49 57.54 44.62
C GLN A 5 -20.32 56.55 44.62
N TRP A 6 -20.65 55.29 44.90
CA TRP A 6 -19.77 54.14 44.80
C TRP A 6 -19.61 53.74 43.34
N MET A 7 -18.37 53.65 42.85
CA MET A 7 -18.04 53.05 41.56
C MET A 7 -17.70 51.58 41.82
N LEU A 8 -18.53 50.66 41.32
CA LEU A 8 -18.24 49.23 41.27
C LEU A 8 -17.09 49.02 40.28
N LEU A 9 -15.92 48.61 40.76
CA LEU A 9 -14.85 48.09 39.92
C LEU A 9 -15.20 46.64 39.56
N VAL A 10 -15.67 46.43 38.32
CA VAL A 10 -15.74 45.09 37.73
C VAL A 10 -14.32 44.68 37.36
N LEU A 11 -13.72 43.82 38.18
CA LEU A 11 -12.49 43.11 37.86
C LEU A 11 -12.80 42.11 36.73
N VAL A 12 -12.65 42.56 35.49
CA VAL A 12 -12.51 41.66 34.35
C VAL A 12 -11.16 40.97 34.52
N LEU A 13 -11.18 39.71 34.97
CA LEU A 13 -10.01 38.84 34.93
C LEU A 13 -9.58 38.71 33.47
N ALA A 14 -8.52 39.43 33.10
CA ALA A 14 -7.85 39.27 31.82
C ALA A 14 -7.25 37.86 31.77
N ALA A 15 -7.91 36.94 31.07
CA ALA A 15 -7.30 35.69 30.67
C ALA A 15 -6.03 36.02 29.85
N PRO A 16 -4.89 35.36 30.11
CA PRO A 16 -3.68 35.60 29.34
C PRO A 16 -3.95 35.32 27.87
N LEU A 17 -3.62 36.29 27.01
CA LEU A 17 -3.56 36.13 25.55
C LEU A 17 -2.46 35.11 25.22
N VAL A 18 -2.78 33.82 25.24
CA VAL A 18 -1.85 32.79 24.75
C VAL A 18 -1.93 32.81 23.23
N ASN A 19 -0.99 33.53 22.61
CA ASN A 19 -0.75 33.50 21.18
C ASN A 19 0.08 32.25 20.88
N TYR A 20 -0.54 31.14 20.47
CA TYR A 20 0.15 29.92 20.04
C TYR A 20 0.74 30.10 18.64
N GLY A 21 1.71 31.01 18.52
CA GLY A 21 2.70 30.98 17.45
C GLY A 21 3.95 30.26 17.96
N GLN A 22 3.83 28.97 18.30
CA GLN A 22 4.99 28.16 18.65
C GLN A 22 5.31 27.22 17.48
N HIS A 23 6.54 27.30 16.99
CA HIS A 23 7.17 26.15 16.35
C HIS A 23 7.04 24.98 17.33
N THR A 24 6.28 23.96 16.97
CA THR A 24 6.07 22.81 17.86
C THR A 24 7.33 21.95 17.82
N GLU A 25 8.12 21.99 18.89
CA GLU A 25 9.23 21.06 19.09
C GLU A 25 8.73 19.81 19.81
N TYR A 26 8.82 18.65 19.14
CA TYR A 26 8.44 17.36 19.72
C TYR A 26 9.60 16.78 20.54
N ALA A 27 9.43 16.73 21.87
CA ALA A 27 10.48 16.29 22.80
C ALA A 27 10.65 14.75 22.91
N GLY A 28 9.73 13.94 22.39
CA GLY A 28 9.76 12.47 22.45
C GLY A 28 9.83 11.78 21.08
N VAL A 29 10.29 10.52 21.04
CA VAL A 29 10.58 9.75 19.80
C VAL A 29 9.31 9.32 19.05
N PHE A 30 8.24 8.97 19.76
CA PHE A 30 6.93 8.73 19.14
C PHE A 30 5.93 9.85 19.43
N ALA A 31 6.40 10.93 20.07
CA ALA A 31 5.67 12.12 20.52
C ALA A 31 4.21 11.79 20.91
N PRO A 32 3.94 11.55 22.20
CA PRO A 32 2.62 11.12 22.66
C PRO A 32 1.53 12.05 22.12
N SER A 33 0.35 11.48 21.89
CA SER A 33 -0.85 12.27 21.60
C SER A 33 -1.08 13.28 22.74
N ARG A 34 -2.03 14.20 22.58
CA ARG A 34 -2.35 15.12 23.69
C ARG A 34 -3.32 14.42 24.64
N MET A 35 -3.32 14.85 25.90
CA MET A 35 -4.42 14.53 26.82
C MET A 35 -5.75 14.99 26.20
N PHE A 36 -6.84 14.30 26.53
CA PHE A 36 -8.16 14.57 25.98
C PHE A 36 -8.68 15.95 26.43
N VAL A 37 -8.55 16.26 27.73
CA VAL A 37 -8.97 17.54 28.31
C VAL A 37 -7.88 18.59 28.09
N GLN A 38 -8.22 19.62 27.31
CA GLN A 38 -7.31 20.71 26.98
C GLN A 38 -7.15 21.71 28.13
N GLU A 39 -6.07 22.49 28.13
CA GLU A 39 -5.74 23.42 29.23
C GLU A 39 -6.87 24.41 29.58
N GLY A 40 -7.62 24.88 28.57
CA GLY A 40 -8.77 25.78 28.77
C GLY A 40 -10.01 25.12 29.41
N GLU A 41 -10.02 23.79 29.52
CA GLU A 41 -11.12 22.98 30.03
C GLU A 41 -10.88 22.45 31.46
N LYS A 42 -9.60 22.31 31.85
CA LYS A 42 -9.15 21.76 33.14
C LYS A 42 -9.82 22.32 34.41
N PRO A 43 -10.28 23.59 34.47
CA PRO A 43 -11.02 24.06 35.64
C PRO A 43 -12.36 23.34 35.86
N TYR A 44 -12.95 22.72 34.83
CA TYR A 44 -14.29 22.14 34.85
C TYR A 44 -14.31 20.65 34.50
N ARG A 45 -13.36 20.22 33.66
CA ARG A 45 -13.20 18.86 33.18
C ARG A 45 -11.88 18.28 33.67
N ASP A 46 -11.81 16.96 33.72
CA ASP A 46 -10.60 16.25 34.12
C ASP A 46 -10.54 14.92 33.36
N ASP A 47 -9.34 14.39 33.15
CA ASP A 47 -9.14 13.16 32.41
C ASP A 47 -7.99 12.30 32.94
N ILE A 48 -8.07 11.01 32.62
CA ILE A 48 -7.04 10.02 32.92
C ILE A 48 -6.81 9.23 31.65
N CYS A 49 -5.58 9.21 31.16
CA CYS A 49 -5.18 8.31 30.08
C CYS A 49 -5.01 6.89 30.65
N LEU A 50 -5.69 5.92 30.05
CA LEU A 50 -5.60 4.51 30.40
C LEU A 50 -4.61 3.73 29.54
N ASP A 51 -3.91 4.41 28.64
CA ASP A 51 -2.85 3.79 27.84
C ASP A 51 -1.72 3.27 28.72
N GLY A 52 -1.06 2.23 28.24
CA GLY A 52 0.00 1.54 28.92
C GLY A 52 -0.24 0.03 29.02
N LEU A 53 0.18 -0.59 30.12
CA LEU A 53 0.12 -2.05 30.27
C LEU A 53 -1.28 -2.53 30.68
N TRP A 54 -1.82 -3.44 29.89
CA TRP A 54 -3.07 -4.14 30.11
C TRP A 54 -2.82 -5.64 30.16
N GLN A 55 -3.70 -6.39 30.83
CA GLN A 55 -3.69 -7.85 30.75
C GLN A 55 -4.54 -8.29 29.56
N PHE A 56 -4.17 -9.38 28.91
CA PHE A 56 -4.90 -9.94 27.77
C PHE A 56 -5.19 -11.42 28.00
N GLU A 57 -6.44 -11.81 27.79
CA GLU A 57 -6.92 -13.19 27.78
C GLU A 57 -7.29 -13.54 26.34
N PRO A 58 -6.40 -14.23 25.59
CA PRO A 58 -6.71 -14.69 24.24
C PRO A 58 -7.72 -15.85 24.29
N LEU A 59 -8.79 -15.76 23.51
CA LEU A 59 -9.80 -16.81 23.44
C LEU A 59 -9.69 -17.59 22.13
N SER A 60 -9.94 -18.90 22.22
CA SER A 60 -9.98 -19.77 21.05
C SER A 60 -11.36 -19.75 20.40
N LEU A 61 -11.37 -19.84 19.07
CA LEU A 61 -12.62 -20.09 18.35
C LEU A 61 -13.17 -21.47 18.67
N PRO A 62 -14.50 -21.67 18.64
CA PRO A 62 -15.11 -22.98 18.81
C PRO A 62 -14.54 -24.00 17.81
N THR A 63 -14.36 -25.25 18.25
CA THR A 63 -13.87 -26.32 17.37
C THR A 63 -14.83 -26.52 16.19
N GLY A 64 -14.29 -26.48 14.97
CA GLY A 64 -15.08 -26.64 13.75
C GLY A 64 -15.73 -25.37 13.20
N PHE A 65 -15.57 -24.22 13.87
CA PHE A 65 -16.07 -22.93 13.39
C PHE A 65 -15.53 -22.59 11.98
N LYS A 66 -16.43 -22.17 11.10
CA LYS A 66 -16.15 -21.75 9.72
C LYS A 66 -16.51 -20.28 9.54
N GLU A 67 -15.50 -19.42 9.56
CA GLU A 67 -15.65 -17.99 9.27
C GLU A 67 -16.26 -17.77 7.87
N GLY A 68 -17.14 -16.78 7.74
CA GLY A 68 -17.88 -16.53 6.50
C GLY A 68 -19.14 -17.38 6.32
N VAL A 69 -19.33 -18.42 7.16
CA VAL A 69 -20.45 -19.37 7.09
C VAL A 69 -21.24 -19.37 8.40
N ASP A 70 -20.56 -19.64 9.50
CA ASP A 70 -21.17 -19.69 10.83
C ASP A 70 -21.36 -18.26 11.39
N PRO A 71 -22.37 -18.02 12.24
CA PRO A 71 -22.50 -16.75 12.96
C PRO A 71 -21.29 -16.50 13.86
N ALA A 72 -20.91 -15.23 14.02
CA ALA A 72 -19.83 -14.83 14.91
C ALA A 72 -20.03 -15.44 16.31
N PRO A 73 -19.04 -16.16 16.86
CA PRO A 73 -19.19 -16.82 18.16
C PRO A 73 -19.41 -15.79 19.27
N GLU A 74 -20.15 -16.17 20.29
CA GLU A 74 -20.28 -15.36 21.50
C GLU A 74 -18.93 -15.25 22.22
N LEU A 75 -18.75 -14.13 22.91
CA LEU A 75 -17.58 -13.93 23.73
C LEU A 75 -17.76 -14.70 25.04
N ALA A 76 -16.92 -15.71 25.29
CA ALA A 76 -16.96 -16.47 26.53
C ALA A 76 -16.75 -15.54 27.74
N GLY A 77 -17.31 -15.92 28.90
CA GLY A 77 -17.09 -15.18 30.14
C GLY A 77 -15.61 -15.14 30.53
N ILE A 78 -15.23 -14.11 31.28
CA ILE A 78 -13.84 -13.89 31.73
C ILE A 78 -13.38 -15.04 32.63
N ASP A 79 -12.32 -15.76 32.23
CA ASP A 79 -11.63 -16.71 33.10
C ASP A 79 -10.52 -15.99 33.87
N GLN A 80 -10.63 -15.96 35.20
CA GLN A 80 -9.61 -15.33 36.05
C GLN A 80 -8.24 -16.01 35.97
N ALA A 81 -8.16 -17.26 35.50
CA ALA A 81 -6.90 -17.96 35.22
C ALA A 81 -6.43 -17.81 33.76
N GLY A 82 -7.26 -17.24 32.87
CA GLY A 82 -7.03 -17.15 31.42
C GLY A 82 -6.10 -16.01 30.98
N TRP A 83 -5.76 -15.09 31.89
CA TRP A 83 -4.87 -13.96 31.59
C TRP A 83 -3.45 -14.43 31.23
N ASP A 84 -2.97 -14.03 30.05
CA ASP A 84 -1.59 -14.27 29.63
C ASP A 84 -0.62 -13.55 30.58
N ARG A 85 0.58 -14.12 30.74
CA ARG A 85 1.65 -13.51 31.54
C ARG A 85 2.24 -12.28 30.87
N THR A 86 2.13 -12.20 29.55
CA THR A 86 2.59 -11.08 28.76
C THR A 86 1.52 -9.98 28.80
N PRO A 87 1.82 -8.77 29.29
CA PRO A 87 0.91 -7.65 29.14
C PRO A 87 0.90 -7.13 27.70
N ILE A 88 -0.25 -6.64 27.26
CA ILE A 88 -0.40 -5.87 26.03
C ILE A 88 -0.18 -4.38 26.31
N ARG A 89 0.50 -3.66 25.41
CA ARG A 89 0.71 -2.20 25.49
C ARG A 89 -0.35 -1.50 24.68
N ILE A 90 -1.31 -0.87 25.33
CA ILE A 90 -2.32 -0.04 24.66
C ILE A 90 -1.76 1.37 24.48
N PRO A 91 -1.89 1.99 23.29
CA PRO A 91 -2.58 1.48 22.10
C PRO A 91 -1.73 0.48 21.30
N SER A 92 -2.31 -0.67 20.97
CA SER A 92 -1.71 -1.66 20.06
C SER A 92 -2.72 -2.76 19.70
N PRO A 93 -2.89 -3.09 18.41
CA PRO A 93 -3.53 -4.34 18.04
C PRO A 93 -2.76 -5.53 18.63
N TRP A 94 -3.45 -6.51 19.23
CA TRP A 94 -2.76 -7.68 19.79
C TRP A 94 -2.05 -8.52 18.72
N ASN A 95 -2.51 -8.44 17.46
CA ASN A 95 -1.94 -9.14 16.31
C ASN A 95 -0.98 -8.27 15.49
N VAL A 96 -0.48 -7.15 16.03
CA VAL A 96 0.37 -6.18 15.31
C VAL A 96 1.55 -6.82 14.56
N ASN A 97 2.21 -7.83 15.14
CA ASN A 97 3.37 -8.49 14.52
C ASN A 97 3.03 -9.35 13.30
N SER A 98 1.76 -9.75 13.14
CA SER A 98 1.31 -10.49 11.96
C SER A 98 1.25 -9.62 10.69
N PHE A 99 1.44 -8.30 10.84
CA PHE A 99 1.62 -7.40 9.71
C PHE A 99 3.00 -7.54 9.05
N ALA A 100 3.98 -8.11 9.75
CA ALA A 100 5.30 -8.40 9.21
C ALA A 100 5.30 -9.72 8.39
N ASP A 101 6.05 -9.75 7.29
CA ASP A 101 6.31 -11.00 6.57
C ASP A 101 7.07 -11.99 7.49
N ARG A 102 6.51 -13.20 7.64
CA ARG A 102 6.99 -14.28 8.52
C ARG A 102 8.45 -14.68 8.28
N ASN A 103 9.04 -14.30 7.14
CA ASN A 103 10.40 -14.69 6.76
C ASN A 103 11.41 -13.53 6.71
N GLY A 104 11.04 -12.31 7.13
CA GLY A 104 11.95 -11.17 7.17
C GLY A 104 12.55 -10.80 5.79
N GLN A 105 11.87 -11.14 4.69
CA GLN A 105 12.40 -10.86 3.36
C GLN A 105 12.20 -9.40 2.95
N GLY A 106 11.24 -8.69 3.56
CA GLY A 106 10.96 -7.25 3.39
C GLY A 106 11.40 -6.34 4.55
N GLY A 107 10.64 -5.27 4.78
CA GLY A 107 10.79 -4.42 5.96
C GLY A 107 10.38 -5.16 7.24
N ASP A 108 11.14 -5.02 8.31
CA ASP A 108 10.84 -5.69 9.57
C ASP A 108 9.86 -4.88 10.42
N PHE A 109 8.56 -5.09 10.18
CA PHE A 109 7.46 -4.44 10.89
C PHE A 109 7.19 -5.01 12.29
N ARG A 110 8.05 -5.90 12.81
CA ARG A 110 7.95 -6.37 14.19
C ARG A 110 8.41 -5.27 15.14
N CYS A 111 7.42 -4.51 15.61
CA CYS A 111 7.62 -3.37 16.48
C CYS A 111 7.57 -3.73 17.97
N TYR A 112 7.11 -4.94 18.27
CA TYR A 112 6.97 -5.49 19.62
C TYR A 112 7.53 -6.92 19.65
N PRO A 113 8.74 -7.16 20.17
CA PRO A 113 9.22 -8.52 20.41
C PRO A 113 8.49 -9.23 21.57
N SER A 114 7.66 -8.53 22.36
CA SER A 114 7.03 -9.06 23.57
C SER A 114 5.76 -9.87 23.39
N TYR A 115 4.99 -9.73 22.29
CA TYR A 115 3.73 -10.47 22.17
C TYR A 115 3.92 -11.94 21.74
N PRO A 116 3.25 -12.89 22.41
CA PRO A 116 3.24 -14.29 21.99
C PRO A 116 2.78 -14.45 20.55
N ALA A 117 3.50 -15.26 19.76
CA ALA A 117 3.13 -15.56 18.37
C ALA A 117 1.73 -16.19 18.22
N ALA A 118 1.22 -16.83 19.28
CA ALA A 118 -0.15 -17.36 19.31
C ALA A 118 -1.21 -16.26 19.18
N TRP A 119 -0.94 -15.04 19.67
CA TRP A 119 -1.88 -13.92 19.59
C TRP A 119 -2.14 -13.47 18.15
N GLU A 120 -1.20 -13.71 17.22
CA GLU A 120 -1.36 -13.35 15.80
C GLU A 120 -2.57 -14.01 15.13
N LYS A 121 -2.99 -15.18 15.62
CA LYS A 121 -4.14 -15.93 15.12
C LYS A 121 -5.40 -15.72 15.97
N CYS A 122 -5.28 -15.01 17.09
CA CYS A 122 -6.37 -14.76 18.00
C CYS A 122 -7.38 -13.78 17.38
N LYS A 123 -8.66 -14.17 17.36
CA LYS A 123 -9.74 -13.36 16.78
C LYS A 123 -10.71 -12.80 17.81
N LEU A 124 -10.60 -13.21 19.06
CA LEU A 124 -11.43 -12.70 20.15
C LEU A 124 -10.68 -12.81 21.47
N GLY A 125 -10.98 -11.94 22.42
CA GLY A 125 -10.35 -11.97 23.73
C GLY A 125 -10.82 -10.85 24.65
N TRP A 126 -10.39 -10.94 25.91
CA TRP A 126 -10.62 -9.89 26.91
C TRP A 126 -9.34 -9.13 27.20
N LEU A 127 -9.45 -7.80 27.32
CA LEU A 127 -8.41 -6.94 27.85
C LEU A 127 -8.84 -6.41 29.22
N ARG A 128 -7.90 -6.30 30.18
CA ARG A 128 -8.18 -5.79 31.52
C ARG A 128 -7.21 -4.70 31.96
N LYS A 129 -7.77 -3.67 32.58
CA LYS A 129 -7.06 -2.54 33.19
C LYS A 129 -7.65 -2.19 34.55
N LYS A 130 -6.78 -1.93 35.52
CA LYS A 130 -7.15 -1.25 36.77
C LYS A 130 -6.86 0.24 36.66
N PHE A 131 -7.72 1.05 37.24
CA PHE A 131 -7.58 2.51 37.26
C PHE A 131 -8.21 3.10 38.51
N PHE A 132 -7.69 4.24 38.95
CA PHE A 132 -8.19 4.94 40.13
C PHE A 132 -9.05 6.13 39.69
N VAL A 133 -10.27 6.24 40.22
CA VAL A 133 -11.12 7.42 40.00
C VAL A 133 -10.97 8.35 41.20
N PRO A 134 -10.54 9.61 41.03
CA PRO A 134 -10.41 10.57 42.12
C PRO A 134 -11.72 10.80 42.88
N ARG A 135 -11.66 10.97 44.21
CA ARG A 135 -12.84 11.32 45.02
C ARG A 135 -13.50 12.63 44.56
N GLY A 136 -12.70 13.58 44.05
CA GLY A 136 -13.20 14.86 43.54
C GLY A 136 -14.11 14.75 42.30
N TRP A 137 -14.23 13.56 41.70
CA TRP A 137 -15.15 13.29 40.60
C TRP A 137 -16.53 12.81 41.07
N GLU A 138 -16.74 12.63 42.38
CA GLU A 138 -18.05 12.30 42.94
C GLU A 138 -19.12 13.32 42.50
N GLY A 139 -20.26 12.81 41.99
CA GLY A 139 -21.35 13.63 41.46
C GLY A 139 -21.12 14.22 40.06
N ARG A 140 -20.00 13.89 39.39
CA ARG A 140 -19.78 14.23 37.97
C ARG A 140 -20.27 13.10 37.06
N ARG A 141 -20.42 13.39 35.77
CA ARG A 141 -20.55 12.35 34.73
C ARG A 141 -19.15 11.81 34.44
N ILE A 142 -19.02 10.49 34.39
CA ILE A 142 -17.75 9.82 34.14
C ILE A 142 -17.94 8.94 32.91
N GLN A 143 -17.14 9.16 31.88
CA GLN A 143 -17.23 8.47 30.59
C GLN A 143 -15.89 7.81 30.25
N LEU A 144 -15.96 6.66 29.58
CA LEU A 144 -14.84 6.13 28.82
C LEU A 144 -14.89 6.73 27.42
N HIS A 145 -13.74 7.21 26.95
CA HIS A 145 -13.52 7.62 25.57
C HIS A 145 -12.52 6.65 24.93
N PHE A 146 -12.93 5.96 23.87
CA PHE A 146 -12.03 5.17 23.05
C PHE A 146 -11.80 5.90 21.74
N GLU A 147 -10.55 6.21 21.40
CA GLU A 147 -10.22 6.81 20.10
C GLU A 147 -10.51 5.83 18.96
N ALA A 148 -10.18 4.54 19.13
CA ALA A 148 -10.58 3.48 18.22
C ALA A 148 -10.34 2.06 18.78
N VAL A 149 -11.30 1.16 18.55
CA VAL A 149 -11.19 -0.28 18.80
C VAL A 149 -11.60 -1.02 17.53
N ALA A 150 -10.78 -1.98 17.09
CA ALA A 150 -11.03 -2.74 15.87
C ALA A 150 -11.84 -4.01 16.13
N GLY A 151 -13.16 -3.92 15.92
CA GLY A 151 -14.08 -5.04 16.01
C GLY A 151 -15.39 -4.72 16.74
N ASP A 152 -16.06 -5.79 17.15
CA ASP A 152 -17.20 -5.78 18.05
C ASP A 152 -16.70 -5.76 19.50
N VAL A 153 -17.24 -4.87 20.31
CA VAL A 153 -16.74 -4.53 21.63
C VAL A 153 -17.83 -4.70 22.67
N GLN A 154 -17.46 -5.30 23.80
CA GLN A 154 -18.25 -5.34 25.03
C GLN A 154 -17.44 -4.73 26.17
N VAL A 155 -18.02 -3.77 26.90
CA VAL A 155 -17.36 -3.08 28.00
C VAL A 155 -18.00 -3.43 29.33
N VAL A 156 -17.17 -3.82 30.29
CA VAL A 156 -17.55 -4.21 31.64
C VAL A 156 -16.72 -3.41 32.64
N VAL A 157 -17.37 -2.73 33.58
CA VAL A 157 -16.71 -1.99 34.66
C VAL A 157 -17.15 -2.57 36.00
N ASN A 158 -16.19 -2.97 36.82
CA ASN A 158 -16.43 -3.58 38.13
C ASN A 158 -17.45 -4.75 38.09
N GLY A 159 -17.36 -5.58 37.05
CA GLY A 159 -18.25 -6.72 36.82
C GLY A 159 -19.63 -6.38 36.23
N LYS A 160 -19.95 -5.09 35.98
CA LYS A 160 -21.21 -4.66 35.36
C LYS A 160 -21.00 -4.35 33.87
N PRO A 161 -21.76 -4.94 32.94
CA PRO A 161 -21.79 -4.50 31.55
C PRO A 161 -22.29 -3.06 31.46
N VAL A 162 -21.56 -2.20 30.74
CA VAL A 162 -21.86 -0.75 30.62
C VAL A 162 -22.09 -0.29 29.18
N GLY A 163 -21.66 -1.05 28.17
CA GLY A 163 -21.91 -0.70 26.78
C GLY A 163 -21.30 -1.66 25.77
N THR A 164 -21.65 -1.45 24.51
CA THR A 164 -21.13 -2.18 23.35
C THR A 164 -20.88 -1.22 22.20
N HIS A 165 -19.98 -1.58 21.29
CA HIS A 165 -19.71 -0.81 20.08
C HIS A 165 -19.26 -1.74 18.96
N PHE A 166 -19.59 -1.42 17.70
CA PHE A 166 -19.03 -2.08 16.54
C PHE A 166 -18.41 -1.03 15.63
N GLY A 167 -17.11 -1.14 15.36
CA GLY A 167 -16.42 -0.23 14.46
C GLY A 167 -14.93 -0.54 14.36
N ILE A 168 -14.19 0.32 13.66
CA ILE A 168 -12.74 0.14 13.47
C ILE A 168 -11.96 1.43 13.69
N PHE A 169 -12.43 2.57 13.17
CA PHE A 169 -11.59 3.77 13.03
C PHE A 169 -12.00 4.98 13.86
N LEU A 170 -13.27 5.09 14.21
CA LEU A 170 -13.87 6.30 14.75
C LEU A 170 -14.14 6.15 16.25
N PRO A 171 -14.07 7.25 17.00
CA PRO A 171 -14.16 7.23 18.45
C PRO A 171 -15.59 7.00 18.94
N PHE A 172 -15.72 6.46 20.15
CA PHE A 172 -17.00 6.30 20.83
C PHE A 172 -16.86 6.47 22.34
N ASP A 173 -17.95 6.94 22.95
CA ASP A 173 -18.04 7.20 24.38
C ASP A 173 -18.99 6.21 25.07
N ILE A 174 -18.65 5.77 26.28
CA ILE A 174 -19.52 4.95 27.14
C ILE A 174 -19.60 5.60 28.51
N ASP A 175 -20.83 5.88 28.96
CA ASP A 175 -21.06 6.39 30.31
C ASP A 175 -20.88 5.28 31.35
N ILE A 176 -19.98 5.51 32.31
CA ILE A 176 -19.63 4.55 33.36
C ILE A 176 -19.97 5.09 34.76
N THR A 177 -20.70 6.20 34.86
CA THR A 177 -20.94 6.95 36.11
C THR A 177 -21.47 6.04 37.23
N ASP A 178 -22.44 5.17 36.92
CA ASP A 178 -23.10 4.29 37.90
C ASP A 178 -22.35 2.96 38.15
N ALA A 179 -21.25 2.73 37.43
CA ALA A 179 -20.43 1.53 37.52
C ALA A 179 -19.12 1.75 38.28
N VAL A 180 -18.61 2.98 38.32
CA VAL A 180 -17.35 3.31 39.00
C VAL A 180 -17.53 3.64 40.49
N ARG A 181 -16.42 3.55 41.23
CA ARG A 181 -16.29 3.92 42.64
C ARG A 181 -15.34 5.13 42.75
N PRO A 182 -15.86 6.36 42.89
CA PRO A 182 -15.03 7.53 43.15
C PRO A 182 -14.24 7.40 44.46
N GLY A 183 -12.99 7.85 44.46
CA GLY A 183 -12.06 7.74 45.58
C GLY A 183 -11.49 6.34 45.79
N GLY A 184 -11.57 5.44 44.81
CA GLY A 184 -11.09 4.07 44.91
C GLY A 184 -10.68 3.46 43.57
N ASP A 185 -10.17 2.23 43.65
CA ASP A 185 -9.79 1.43 42.48
C ASP A 185 -11.02 0.88 41.74
N ASN A 186 -10.90 0.84 40.42
CA ASN A 186 -11.87 0.34 39.47
C ASN A 186 -11.21 -0.63 38.52
N GLU A 187 -11.99 -1.58 38.01
CA GLU A 187 -11.56 -2.54 37.00
C GLU A 187 -12.37 -2.34 35.73
N LEU A 188 -11.68 -2.20 34.61
CA LEU A 188 -12.21 -2.14 33.26
C LEU A 188 -11.83 -3.42 32.53
N CYS A 189 -12.82 -4.12 32.00
CA CYS A 189 -12.65 -5.24 31.09
C CYS A 189 -13.29 -4.88 29.73
N VAL A 190 -12.53 -5.07 28.66
CA VAL A 190 -12.94 -4.80 27.28
C VAL A 190 -12.84 -6.10 26.50
N GLY A 191 -13.99 -6.65 26.16
CA GLY A 191 -14.13 -7.83 25.33
C GLY A 191 -14.16 -7.43 23.87
N VAL A 192 -13.36 -8.05 23.02
CA VAL A 192 -13.30 -7.71 21.60
C VAL A 192 -13.40 -8.97 20.75
N ARG A 193 -14.25 -8.93 19.73
CA ARG A 193 -14.33 -9.92 18.64
C ARG A 193 -13.93 -9.22 17.33
N LYS A 194 -12.95 -9.77 16.62
CA LYS A 194 -12.44 -9.21 15.36
C LYS A 194 -13.59 -9.06 14.35
N ALA A 195 -13.64 -7.93 13.64
CA ALA A 195 -14.70 -7.60 12.69
C ALA A 195 -14.92 -8.69 11.63
N SER A 196 -13.87 -9.37 11.17
CA SER A 196 -13.97 -10.44 10.16
C SER A 196 -14.78 -11.67 10.60
N LEU A 197 -15.01 -11.84 11.91
CA LEU A 197 -15.90 -12.89 12.42
C LEU A 197 -17.38 -12.67 12.03
N PHE A 198 -17.72 -11.45 11.61
CA PHE A 198 -19.06 -11.05 11.15
C PHE A 198 -19.16 -10.99 9.62
N ASP A 199 -18.12 -11.41 8.89
CA ASP A 199 -18.20 -11.56 7.45
C ASP A 199 -19.21 -12.67 7.12
N HIS A 200 -20.10 -12.40 6.16
CA HIS A 200 -21.07 -13.36 5.63
C HIS A 200 -21.13 -13.24 4.11
N ARG A 201 -20.85 -14.33 3.40
CA ARG A 201 -20.76 -14.30 1.94
C ARG A 201 -22.11 -13.94 1.30
N GLY A 202 -22.14 -12.83 0.56
CA GLY A 202 -23.22 -12.46 -0.36
C GLY A 202 -22.90 -12.88 -1.80
N ASN A 203 -23.77 -12.47 -2.73
CA ASN A 203 -23.47 -12.60 -4.15
C ASN A 203 -22.39 -11.59 -4.58
N TYR A 204 -22.35 -10.43 -3.90
CA TYR A 204 -21.48 -9.31 -4.23
C TYR A 204 -20.78 -8.78 -2.98
N GLY A 205 -19.83 -9.56 -2.47
CA GLY A 205 -19.00 -9.23 -1.30
C GLY A 205 -19.34 -10.05 -0.05
N ARG A 206 -18.83 -9.59 1.10
CA ARG A 206 -18.88 -10.35 2.36
C ARG A 206 -19.02 -9.51 3.65
N ARG A 207 -18.63 -8.22 3.64
CA ARG A 207 -18.63 -7.36 4.85
C ARG A 207 -19.71 -6.27 4.79
N ASN A 208 -20.38 -6.03 5.91
CA ASN A 208 -21.32 -4.91 6.07
C ASN A 208 -20.69 -3.68 6.75
N TYR A 209 -19.44 -3.77 7.20
CA TYR A 209 -18.74 -2.69 7.91
C TYR A 209 -17.64 -2.03 7.07
N GLN A 210 -17.26 -0.81 7.45
CA GLN A 210 -16.29 0.02 6.75
C GLN A 210 -14.87 -0.30 7.26
N ALA A 211 -14.17 -1.18 6.53
CA ALA A 211 -12.86 -1.71 6.91
C ALA A 211 -11.67 -0.94 6.31
N GLY A 212 -11.92 -0.03 5.37
CA GLY A 212 -10.88 0.70 4.66
C GLY A 212 -9.90 -0.20 3.92
N SER A 213 -8.76 0.36 3.51
CA SER A 213 -7.69 -0.38 2.84
C SER A 213 -6.68 -0.98 3.83
N PHE A 214 -6.32 -2.26 3.67
CA PHE A 214 -5.27 -2.99 4.40
C PHE A 214 -5.39 -3.04 5.94
N TRP A 215 -5.17 -1.92 6.64
CA TRP A 215 -5.02 -1.87 8.10
C TRP A 215 -6.26 -2.36 8.83
N GLY A 216 -7.42 -1.75 8.59
CA GLY A 216 -8.66 -2.08 9.29
C GLY A 216 -9.14 -3.51 9.09
N GLN A 217 -8.81 -4.12 7.95
CA GLN A 217 -9.10 -5.53 7.68
C GLN A 217 -8.18 -6.49 8.45
N HIS A 218 -6.98 -6.03 8.79
CA HIS A 218 -5.94 -6.85 9.39
C HIS A 218 -6.02 -6.87 10.92
N ILE A 219 -6.13 -5.70 11.54
CA ILE A 219 -5.95 -5.52 12.97
C ILE A 219 -7.13 -6.02 13.83
N ALA A 220 -6.87 -6.24 15.12
CA ALA A 220 -7.88 -6.52 16.12
C ALA A 220 -7.48 -5.97 17.49
N GLY A 221 -8.45 -5.45 18.24
CA GLY A 221 -8.24 -4.88 19.57
C GLY A 221 -8.16 -3.36 19.64
N ILE A 222 -7.80 -2.85 20.80
CA ILE A 222 -7.69 -1.41 21.09
C ILE A 222 -6.40 -0.88 20.44
N TRP A 223 -6.53 -0.10 19.37
CA TRP A 223 -5.37 0.34 18.57
C TRP A 223 -5.14 1.84 18.59
N GLN A 224 -6.00 2.62 19.24
CA GLN A 224 -5.77 4.02 19.59
C GLN A 224 -6.12 4.26 21.06
N ASP A 225 -5.81 5.47 21.53
CA ASP A 225 -5.76 5.86 22.93
C ASP A 225 -7.11 5.66 23.67
N VAL A 226 -7.03 5.43 24.98
CA VAL A 226 -8.20 5.27 25.86
C VAL A 226 -8.13 6.29 27.00
N PHE A 227 -9.24 6.98 27.27
CA PHE A 227 -9.35 7.94 28.37
C PHE A 227 -10.56 7.66 29.25
N VAL A 228 -10.46 8.04 30.53
CA VAL A 228 -11.61 8.30 31.39
C VAL A 228 -11.76 9.80 31.51
N VAL A 229 -12.97 10.33 31.28
CA VAL A 229 -13.24 11.76 31.28
C VAL A 229 -14.33 12.09 32.30
N ALA A 230 -14.09 13.11 33.11
CA ALA A 230 -15.06 13.66 34.05
C ALA A 230 -15.67 14.95 33.52
N LEU A 231 -17.00 14.96 33.39
CA LEU A 231 -17.78 16.05 32.84
C LEU A 231 -18.84 16.57 33.84
N PRO A 232 -19.18 17.85 33.80
CA PRO A 232 -20.36 18.39 34.49
C PRO A 232 -21.66 17.79 33.94
N ASP A 233 -22.74 17.78 34.73
CA ASP A 233 -24.06 17.30 34.27
C ASP A 233 -24.61 18.08 33.08
N VAL A 234 -24.36 19.39 33.05
CA VAL A 234 -24.73 20.29 31.95
C VAL A 234 -23.44 20.79 31.34
N HIS A 235 -23.15 20.35 30.13
CA HIS A 235 -21.86 20.59 29.50
C HIS A 235 -22.01 20.74 27.98
N VAL A 236 -20.96 21.25 27.35
CA VAL A 236 -20.81 21.33 25.90
C VAL A 236 -20.40 19.97 25.37
N ALA A 237 -21.27 19.33 24.59
CA ALA A 237 -20.97 18.07 23.92
C ALA A 237 -20.15 18.28 22.64
N ASN A 238 -20.45 19.33 21.87
CA ASN A 238 -19.76 19.61 20.61
C ASN A 238 -19.75 21.11 20.30
N VAL A 239 -18.69 21.56 19.62
CA VAL A 239 -18.59 22.91 19.06
C VAL A 239 -18.20 22.78 17.59
N PHE A 240 -19.00 23.37 16.70
CA PHE A 240 -18.64 23.50 15.29
C PHE A 240 -18.32 24.96 14.97
N VAL A 241 -17.03 25.24 14.74
CA VAL A 241 -16.55 26.56 14.38
C VAL A 241 -16.65 26.73 12.87
N GLN A 242 -17.34 27.78 12.43
CA GLN A 242 -17.63 28.06 11.02
C GLN A 242 -17.04 29.42 10.63
N PRO A 243 -15.81 29.44 10.08
CA PRO A 243 -15.22 30.66 9.55
C PRO A 243 -15.93 31.10 8.26
N ARG A 244 -16.60 32.26 8.29
CA ARG A 244 -17.26 32.85 7.12
C ARG A 244 -16.48 34.08 6.67
N VAL A 245 -15.37 33.83 5.97
CA VAL A 245 -14.43 34.85 5.51
C VAL A 245 -15.08 35.81 4.51
N ASP A 246 -15.95 35.29 3.65
CA ASP A 246 -16.73 36.03 2.66
C ASP A 246 -17.55 37.19 3.25
N VAL A 247 -18.05 37.02 4.48
CA VAL A 247 -18.90 38.00 5.17
C VAL A 247 -18.32 38.47 6.51
N ASP A 248 -17.01 38.33 6.71
CA ASP A 248 -16.25 38.76 7.90
C ASP A 248 -16.87 38.31 9.26
N THR A 249 -17.45 37.11 9.30
CA THR A 249 -18.15 36.60 10.50
C THR A 249 -17.59 35.27 10.97
N LEU A 250 -17.24 35.17 12.25
CA LEU A 250 -16.97 33.89 12.91
C LEU A 250 -18.27 33.40 13.56
N GLN A 251 -18.71 32.18 13.21
CA GLN A 251 -19.85 31.53 13.84
C GLN A 251 -19.39 30.29 14.61
N ALA A 252 -20.09 29.98 15.70
CA ALA A 252 -19.91 28.74 16.44
C ALA A 252 -21.29 28.15 16.78
N GLU A 253 -21.56 26.93 16.30
CA GLU A 253 -22.69 26.13 16.75
C GLU A 253 -22.26 25.31 17.96
N VAL A 254 -22.84 25.58 19.13
CA VAL A 254 -22.53 24.91 20.39
C VAL A 254 -23.69 23.96 20.71
N SER A 255 -23.39 22.67 20.85
CA SER A 255 -24.32 21.64 21.29
C SER A 255 -24.13 21.37 22.78
N LEU A 256 -25.21 21.42 23.53
CA LEU A 256 -25.26 21.25 24.98
C LEU A 256 -26.05 19.98 25.30
N VAL A 257 -25.59 19.25 26.33
CA VAL A 257 -26.31 18.11 26.91
C VAL A 257 -26.64 18.44 28.36
N ASN A 258 -27.80 18.00 28.82
CA ASN A 258 -28.21 18.06 30.22
C ASN A 258 -28.60 16.68 30.72
N HIS A 259 -27.75 16.11 31.59
CA HIS A 259 -28.00 14.81 32.21
C HIS A 259 -28.90 14.87 33.45
N ARG A 260 -29.47 16.02 33.82
CA ARG A 260 -30.35 16.13 34.99
C ARG A 260 -31.80 15.81 34.61
N ASP A 261 -32.60 15.39 35.60
CA ASP A 261 -34.05 15.15 35.47
C ASP A 261 -34.90 16.43 35.45
N ARG A 262 -34.29 17.59 35.19
CA ARG A 262 -34.99 18.87 35.09
C ARG A 262 -34.39 19.73 33.99
N GLU A 263 -35.22 20.56 33.38
CA GLU A 263 -34.74 21.62 32.48
C GLU A 263 -33.76 22.53 33.22
N THR A 264 -32.65 22.86 32.56
CA THR A 264 -31.66 23.80 33.09
C THR A 264 -31.53 24.98 32.14
N THR A 265 -31.67 26.20 32.68
CA THR A 265 -31.36 27.42 31.93
C THR A 265 -29.90 27.79 32.17
N VAL A 266 -29.14 27.92 31.09
CA VAL A 266 -27.73 28.32 31.10
C VAL A 266 -27.51 29.50 30.18
N THR A 267 -26.41 30.22 30.41
CA THR A 267 -25.90 31.23 29.49
C THR A 267 -24.64 30.68 28.84
N VAL A 268 -24.52 30.76 27.51
CA VAL A 268 -23.34 30.30 26.77
C VAL A 268 -22.72 31.47 26.03
N ASP A 269 -21.41 31.65 26.21
CA ASP A 269 -20.60 32.57 25.42
C ASP A 269 -19.37 31.86 24.87
N ALA A 270 -18.64 32.55 23.98
CA ALA A 270 -17.37 32.04 23.49
C ALA A 270 -16.35 33.15 23.25
N VAL A 271 -15.07 32.80 23.35
CA VAL A 271 -13.96 33.72 23.08
C VAL A 271 -12.94 33.04 22.17
N ALA A 272 -12.44 33.76 21.17
CA ALA A 272 -11.34 33.33 20.30
C ALA A 272 -10.34 34.47 20.10
N ALA A 273 -9.11 34.33 20.60
CA ALA A 273 -8.06 35.36 20.48
C ALA A 273 -8.51 36.80 20.85
N GLY A 274 -9.29 36.92 21.94
CA GLY A 274 -9.84 38.20 22.40
C GLY A 274 -11.04 38.72 21.59
N LEU A 275 -11.50 38.00 20.56
CA LEU A 275 -12.81 38.21 19.94
C LEU A 275 -13.87 37.54 20.80
N THR A 276 -14.78 38.32 21.38
CA THR A 276 -15.92 37.82 22.15
C THR A 276 -17.12 37.55 21.24
N LEU A 277 -17.66 36.35 21.30
CA LEU A 277 -18.95 35.99 20.73
C LEU A 277 -20.01 36.20 21.83
N PRO A 278 -21.01 37.08 21.63
CA PRO A 278 -21.94 37.48 22.68
C PRO A 278 -22.72 36.32 23.28
N ALA A 279 -22.92 36.41 24.60
CA ALA A 279 -23.63 35.42 25.38
C ALA A 279 -25.09 35.21 24.93
N ARG A 280 -25.57 33.97 25.00
CA ARG A 280 -26.96 33.59 24.72
C ARG A 280 -27.52 32.74 25.85
N VAL A 281 -28.76 33.03 26.25
CA VAL A 281 -29.51 32.20 27.20
C VAL A 281 -30.14 31.03 26.45
N VAL A 282 -29.93 29.82 26.97
CA VAL A 282 -30.40 28.57 26.39
C VAL A 282 -31.12 27.76 27.47
N ARG A 283 -32.27 27.19 27.12
CA ARG A 283 -32.95 26.20 27.96
C ARG A 283 -32.61 24.82 27.42
N VAL A 284 -31.95 24.01 28.24
CA VAL A 284 -31.60 22.63 27.90
C VAL A 284 -32.61 21.71 28.57
N PRO A 285 -33.41 20.93 27.83
CA PRO A 285 -34.42 20.04 28.40
C PRO A 285 -33.85 19.07 29.43
N ALA A 286 -34.69 18.55 30.32
CA ALA A 286 -34.33 17.43 31.18
C ALA A 286 -33.91 16.23 30.32
N ARG A 287 -32.77 15.59 30.66
CA ARG A 287 -32.24 14.43 29.93
C ARG A 287 -32.19 14.65 28.41
N GLY A 288 -31.86 15.86 27.99
CA GLY A 288 -31.97 16.27 26.59
C GLY A 288 -30.85 17.18 26.14
N GLU A 289 -30.95 17.58 24.87
CA GLU A 289 -29.95 18.38 24.18
C GLU A 289 -30.53 19.72 23.71
N ALA A 290 -29.65 20.69 23.54
CA ALA A 290 -29.99 21.96 22.90
C ALA A 290 -28.81 22.46 22.06
N LYS A 291 -29.11 23.25 21.02
CA LYS A 291 -28.10 23.92 20.20
C LYS A 291 -28.26 25.42 20.28
N VAL A 292 -27.13 26.13 20.23
CA VAL A 292 -27.11 27.59 20.14
C VAL A 292 -26.04 28.03 19.15
N VAL A 293 -26.36 29.04 18.33
CA VAL A 293 -25.41 29.67 17.42
C VAL A 293 -24.95 30.99 18.02
N LEU A 294 -23.64 31.10 18.19
CA LEU A 294 -22.96 32.32 18.58
C LEU A 294 -22.24 32.90 17.37
N SER A 295 -22.15 34.23 17.27
CA SER A 295 -21.47 34.88 16.14
C SER A 295 -20.86 36.23 16.50
N ALA A 296 -19.75 36.57 15.83
CA ALA A 296 -19.11 37.87 15.95
C ALA A 296 -18.44 38.29 14.63
N VAL A 297 -18.39 39.60 14.38
CA VAL A 297 -17.66 40.17 13.24
C VAL A 297 -16.17 40.23 13.58
N VAL A 298 -15.31 39.73 12.70
CA VAL A 298 -13.87 39.53 12.98
C VAL A 298 -13.09 40.84 12.91
N LYS A 299 -13.40 41.73 11.95
CA LYS A 299 -12.75 43.06 11.79
C LYS A 299 -11.22 43.00 11.81
N GLY A 300 -10.64 42.00 11.13
CA GLY A 300 -9.20 41.81 11.01
C GLY A 300 -8.47 41.32 12.27
N ARG A 301 -9.19 40.95 13.35
CA ARG A 301 -8.57 40.40 14.57
C ARG A 301 -7.93 39.03 14.36
N LEU A 302 -8.45 38.24 13.43
CA LEU A 302 -7.93 36.92 13.08
C LEU A 302 -7.20 36.99 11.73
N LYS A 303 -5.95 36.54 11.71
CA LYS A 303 -5.17 36.32 10.49
C LYS A 303 -5.62 35.05 9.78
N TYR A 304 -5.56 35.05 8.45
CA TYR A 304 -5.94 33.89 7.65
C TYR A 304 -5.07 32.67 7.96
N TRP A 305 -5.70 31.50 8.01
CA TRP A 305 -4.98 30.25 7.84
C TRP A 305 -4.77 30.01 6.33
N SER A 306 -3.54 29.63 5.94
CA SER A 306 -3.19 29.21 4.59
C SER A 306 -2.03 28.22 4.61
N THR A 307 -1.69 27.65 3.45
CA THR A 307 -0.54 26.75 3.30
C THR A 307 0.82 27.41 3.54
N GLU A 308 0.88 28.74 3.49
CA GLU A 308 2.10 29.54 3.74
C GLU A 308 2.12 30.16 5.13
N ALA A 309 0.95 30.43 5.70
CA ALA A 309 0.77 31.05 7.00
C ALA A 309 -0.32 30.30 7.79
N PRO A 310 0.01 29.15 8.42
CA PRO A 310 -0.95 28.31 9.13
C PRO A 310 -1.32 28.91 10.50
N ASN A 311 -1.96 30.09 10.52
CA ASN A 311 -2.40 30.74 11.75
C ASN A 311 -3.54 29.96 12.39
N LEU A 312 -3.33 29.47 13.63
CA LEU A 312 -4.30 28.68 14.38
C LEU A 312 -4.77 29.41 15.64
N TYR A 313 -6.03 29.16 16.01
CA TYR A 313 -6.67 29.72 17.21
C TYR A 313 -7.48 28.65 17.92
N ASN A 314 -7.77 28.89 19.20
CA ASN A 314 -8.76 28.11 19.94
C ASN A 314 -9.97 28.99 20.22
N LEU A 315 -11.16 28.45 19.97
CA LEU A 315 -12.42 29.00 20.45
C LEU A 315 -12.77 28.28 21.76
N ILE A 316 -12.94 29.04 22.84
CA ILE A 316 -13.35 28.53 24.14
C ILE A 316 -14.83 28.87 24.32
N ALA A 317 -15.70 27.87 24.29
CA ALA A 317 -17.12 28.01 24.60
C ALA A 317 -17.35 27.71 26.08
N THR A 318 -17.96 28.65 26.81
CA THR A 318 -18.16 28.56 28.26
C THR A 318 -19.64 28.52 28.59
N VAL A 319 -20.03 27.59 29.47
CA VAL A 319 -21.40 27.48 30.00
C VAL A 319 -21.44 28.09 31.38
N HIS A 320 -22.41 28.97 31.60
CA HIS A 320 -22.64 29.64 32.87
C HIS A 320 -24.01 29.26 33.45
N GLU A 321 -24.02 28.82 34.71
CA GLU A 321 -25.23 28.60 35.50
C GLU A 321 -25.24 29.62 36.65
N LYS A 322 -26.32 30.41 36.76
CA LYS A 322 -26.46 31.47 37.79
C LYS A 322 -25.25 32.42 37.86
N GLY A 323 -24.69 32.76 36.69
CA GLY A 323 -23.54 33.68 36.55
C GLY A 323 -22.18 33.07 36.87
N ARG A 324 -22.10 31.78 37.20
CA ARG A 324 -20.84 31.06 37.43
C ARG A 324 -20.56 30.14 36.25
N ALA A 325 -19.33 30.13 35.75
CA ALA A 325 -18.91 29.14 34.76
C ALA A 325 -18.95 27.75 35.39
N VAL A 326 -19.56 26.80 34.68
CA VAL A 326 -19.72 25.39 35.12
C VAL A 326 -19.09 24.40 34.16
N ASP A 327 -18.86 24.80 32.91
CA ASP A 327 -18.17 23.99 31.91
C ASP A 327 -17.47 24.91 30.89
N ALA A 328 -16.43 24.38 30.25
CA ALA A 328 -15.82 25.00 29.07
C ALA A 328 -15.33 23.91 28.10
N ARG A 329 -15.43 24.19 26.79
CA ARG A 329 -14.85 23.36 25.71
C ARG A 329 -13.94 24.22 24.85
N SER A 330 -12.74 23.72 24.58
CA SER A 330 -11.77 24.32 23.67
C SER A 330 -11.84 23.63 22.31
N THR A 331 -11.87 24.40 21.23
CA THR A 331 -11.89 23.85 19.87
C THR A 331 -10.95 24.63 18.98
N ARG A 332 -9.95 23.93 18.43
CA ARG A 332 -9.00 24.52 17.48
C ARG A 332 -9.71 24.83 16.16
N PHE A 333 -9.37 25.97 15.56
CA PHE A 333 -9.78 26.33 14.22
C PHE A 333 -8.74 27.25 13.54
N GLY A 334 -8.89 27.44 12.23
CA GLY A 334 -8.18 28.46 11.46
C GLY A 334 -9.18 29.39 10.78
N TRP A 335 -8.89 30.69 10.72
CA TRP A 335 -9.73 31.65 10.00
C TRP A 335 -9.48 31.51 8.49
N ARG A 336 -10.26 30.66 7.81
CA ARG A 336 -10.12 30.44 6.36
C ARG A 336 -11.43 30.03 5.73
N GLN A 337 -11.54 30.18 4.42
CA GLN A 337 -12.68 29.68 3.65
C GLN A 337 -12.19 28.96 2.40
N VAL A 338 -12.79 27.80 2.11
CA VAL A 338 -12.61 27.10 0.84
C VAL A 338 -13.92 27.20 0.07
N SER A 339 -13.85 27.52 -1.22
CA SER A 339 -15.02 27.59 -2.09
C SER A 339 -14.70 27.11 -3.50
N LEU A 340 -15.73 26.74 -4.25
CA LEU A 340 -15.63 26.46 -5.68
C LEU A 340 -16.13 27.67 -6.47
N GLN A 341 -15.42 28.04 -7.54
CA GLN A 341 -15.87 29.05 -8.50
C GLN A 341 -15.56 28.57 -9.91
N GLY A 342 -16.60 28.24 -10.67
CA GLY A 342 -16.43 27.61 -11.99
C GLY A 342 -15.64 26.31 -11.87
N ASN A 343 -14.52 26.21 -12.59
CA ASN A 343 -13.61 25.07 -12.55
C ASN A 343 -12.45 25.22 -11.55
N GLN A 344 -12.49 26.22 -10.66
CA GLN A 344 -11.43 26.51 -9.70
C GLN A 344 -11.83 26.19 -8.26
N VAL A 345 -10.83 25.86 -7.44
CA VAL A 345 -10.91 25.87 -5.98
C VAL A 345 -10.25 27.15 -5.49
N LEU A 346 -10.91 27.86 -4.58
CA LEU A 346 -10.39 29.05 -3.94
C LEU A 346 -10.09 28.78 -2.47
N LEU A 347 -8.95 29.27 -1.99
CA LEU A 347 -8.62 29.42 -0.58
C LEU A 347 -8.59 30.92 -0.25
N ASN A 348 -9.47 31.36 0.65
CA ASN A 348 -9.62 32.77 1.04
C ASN A 348 -9.86 33.70 -0.17
N GLY A 349 -10.68 33.24 -1.11
CA GLY A 349 -11.02 33.96 -2.33
C GLY A 349 -9.95 33.96 -3.43
N LYS A 350 -8.83 33.25 -3.25
CA LYS A 350 -7.75 33.15 -4.24
C LYS A 350 -7.66 31.73 -4.81
N PRO A 351 -7.50 31.56 -6.14
CA PRO A 351 -7.32 30.23 -6.72
C PRO A 351 -6.14 29.48 -6.13
N ILE A 352 -6.33 28.20 -5.85
CA ILE A 352 -5.29 27.30 -5.37
C ILE A 352 -5.29 25.99 -6.17
N VAL A 353 -4.09 25.52 -6.49
CA VAL A 353 -3.86 24.18 -7.02
C VAL A 353 -3.31 23.32 -5.88
N MET A 354 -3.98 22.21 -5.63
CA MET A 354 -3.62 21.19 -4.66
C MET A 354 -2.69 20.20 -5.35
N ARG A 355 -1.44 20.16 -4.90
CA ARG A 355 -0.41 19.21 -5.34
C ARG A 355 -0.31 18.14 -4.27
N GLY A 356 -0.92 17.01 -4.57
CA GLY A 356 -1.26 15.88 -3.73
C GLY A 356 -0.20 14.80 -3.64
N ASP A 357 -0.08 14.21 -2.46
CA ASP A 357 0.37 12.81 -2.27
C ASP A 357 -0.77 12.01 -1.62
N SER A 358 -0.68 10.69 -1.68
CA SER A 358 -1.66 9.75 -1.13
C SER A 358 -0.98 8.41 -0.85
N TRP A 359 -1.29 7.75 0.26
CA TRP A 359 -0.62 6.50 0.66
C TRP A 359 -1.49 5.67 1.62
N HIS A 360 -1.27 4.36 1.71
CA HIS A 360 -1.95 3.47 2.65
C HIS A 360 -1.39 3.56 4.09
N PHE A 361 -2.26 3.48 5.09
CA PHE A 361 -1.82 3.28 6.47
C PHE A 361 -1.38 1.83 6.66
N LEU A 362 -0.10 1.58 6.93
CA LEU A 362 0.50 0.23 6.95
C LEU A 362 1.23 -0.06 8.27
N GLY A 363 0.77 0.54 9.37
CA GLY A 363 1.09 0.10 10.73
C GLY A 363 1.96 1.03 11.55
N ILE A 364 2.61 0.47 12.58
CA ILE A 364 3.16 1.20 13.73
C ILE A 364 4.08 2.37 13.39
N PRO A 365 4.99 2.32 12.40
CA PRO A 365 5.80 3.49 12.07
C PRO A 365 4.96 4.75 11.80
N GLN A 366 3.76 4.57 11.23
CA GLN A 366 2.79 5.61 10.90
C GLN A 366 1.94 6.07 12.09
N MET A 367 1.96 5.36 13.22
CA MET A 367 1.13 5.67 14.40
C MET A 367 1.74 6.76 15.30
N SER A 368 2.56 7.67 14.75
CA SER A 368 3.15 8.77 15.52
C SER A 368 3.04 10.12 14.83
N ARG A 369 2.93 11.18 15.64
CA ARG A 369 2.95 12.57 15.16
C ARG A 369 4.21 12.90 14.38
N ARG A 370 5.35 12.40 14.84
CA ARG A 370 6.65 12.59 14.18
C ARG A 370 6.69 12.01 12.78
N TYR A 371 6.01 10.88 12.54
CA TYR A 371 5.91 10.32 11.21
C TYR A 371 5.10 11.22 10.28
N ALA A 372 3.93 11.70 10.74
CA ALA A 372 3.11 12.65 9.99
C ALA A 372 3.91 13.93 9.67
N GLU A 373 4.67 14.45 10.63
CA GLU A 373 5.52 15.63 10.45
C GLU A 373 6.62 15.39 9.40
N ALA A 374 7.29 14.23 9.43
CA ALA A 374 8.30 13.89 8.43
C ALA A 374 7.72 13.68 7.04
N TRP A 375 6.53 13.08 6.92
CA TRP A 375 5.83 12.95 5.64
C TRP A 375 5.48 14.32 5.07
N TYR A 376 4.84 15.17 5.85
CA TYR A 376 4.44 16.51 5.41
C TYR A 376 5.63 17.41 5.11
N ARG A 377 6.77 17.22 5.80
CA ARG A 377 8.02 17.89 5.44
C ARG A 377 8.57 17.41 4.10
N ALA A 378 8.62 16.09 3.88
CA ALA A 378 9.04 15.52 2.60
C ALA A 378 8.15 16.02 1.45
N MET A 379 6.84 16.13 1.67
CA MET A 379 5.90 16.71 0.71
C MET A 379 6.24 18.16 0.37
N ARG A 380 6.47 19.01 1.39
CA ARG A 380 6.86 20.41 1.16
C ARG A 380 8.19 20.54 0.42
N ASP A 381 9.17 19.70 0.75
CA ASP A 381 10.46 19.66 0.07
C ASP A 381 10.32 19.20 -1.40
N ALA A 382 9.30 18.40 -1.71
CA ALA A 382 8.90 18.04 -3.07
C ALA A 382 7.97 19.07 -3.74
N GLY A 383 7.69 20.21 -3.11
CA GLY A 383 6.80 21.25 -3.66
C GLY A 383 5.30 20.92 -3.61
N LEU A 384 4.91 19.91 -2.82
CA LEU A 384 3.52 19.52 -2.58
C LEU A 384 2.91 20.36 -1.44
N ASN A 385 1.59 20.49 -1.46
CA ASN A 385 0.82 21.28 -0.46
C ASN A 385 -0.51 20.64 -0.06
N ALA A 386 -0.83 19.45 -0.59
CA ALA A 386 -2.05 18.73 -0.26
C ALA A 386 -1.79 17.24 -0.08
N VAL A 387 -2.61 16.55 0.70
CA VAL A 387 -2.58 15.10 0.91
C VAL A 387 -3.99 14.54 0.86
N ARG A 388 -4.17 13.33 0.34
CA ARG A 388 -5.39 12.54 0.51
C ARG A 388 -5.12 11.42 1.51
N LEU A 389 -5.94 11.34 2.55
CA LEU A 389 -5.86 10.27 3.55
C LEU A 389 -6.52 9.02 2.97
N HIS A 390 -5.75 8.25 2.20
CA HIS A 390 -6.29 7.22 1.32
C HIS A 390 -7.10 6.13 2.04
N ALA A 391 -8.36 6.03 1.63
CA ALA A 391 -9.31 4.93 1.80
C ALA A 391 -9.59 4.52 3.24
N GLN A 392 -9.37 5.40 4.22
CA GLN A 392 -9.77 5.23 5.62
C GLN A 392 -9.52 6.50 6.45
N PRO A 393 -10.22 6.68 7.57
CA PRO A 393 -9.86 7.69 8.56
C PRO A 393 -8.49 7.38 9.18
N TYR A 394 -7.61 8.37 9.20
CA TYR A 394 -6.35 8.31 9.92
C TYR A 394 -6.55 8.75 11.38
N PRO A 395 -5.58 8.46 12.28
CA PRO A 395 -5.55 9.07 13.60
C PRO A 395 -5.60 10.60 13.52
N SER A 396 -6.38 11.24 14.39
CA SER A 396 -6.65 12.70 14.38
C SER A 396 -5.38 13.56 14.41
N PHE A 397 -4.30 13.04 14.98
CA PHE A 397 -3.03 13.75 15.03
C PHE A 397 -2.43 14.03 13.64
N TYR A 398 -2.79 13.28 12.58
CA TYR A 398 -2.39 13.62 11.21
C TYR A 398 -2.99 14.97 10.80
N LEU A 399 -4.26 15.17 11.11
CA LEU A 399 -4.96 16.43 10.84
C LEU A 399 -4.40 17.58 11.71
N ASP A 400 -3.96 17.28 12.93
CA ASP A 400 -3.26 18.26 13.77
C ASP A 400 -1.98 18.77 13.14
N VAL A 401 -1.13 17.85 12.68
CA VAL A 401 0.15 18.22 12.07
C VAL A 401 -0.09 18.92 10.73
N ALA A 402 -1.13 18.54 9.98
CA ALA A 402 -1.52 19.23 8.75
C ALA A 402 -1.97 20.67 9.01
N ASP A 403 -2.78 20.88 10.05
CA ASP A 403 -3.21 22.21 10.50
C ASP A 403 -2.02 23.09 10.89
N GLU A 404 -1.06 22.52 11.63
CA GLU A 404 0.15 23.20 12.12
C GLU A 404 1.16 23.52 11.00
N MET A 405 1.27 22.64 9.99
CA MET A 405 2.25 22.76 8.89
C MET A 405 1.70 23.45 7.63
N GLY A 406 0.41 23.73 7.56
CA GLY A 406 -0.21 24.32 6.38
C GLY A 406 -0.35 23.34 5.21
N ILE A 407 -0.74 22.09 5.49
CA ILE A 407 -1.03 21.08 4.47
C ILE A 407 -2.54 20.99 4.29
N LEU A 408 -3.02 20.99 3.05
CA LEU A 408 -4.43 20.77 2.74
C LEU A 408 -4.74 19.27 2.75
N VAL A 409 -5.84 18.86 3.38
CA VAL A 409 -6.22 17.45 3.49
C VAL A 409 -7.53 17.19 2.73
N LEU A 410 -7.52 16.19 1.86
CA LEU A 410 -8.73 15.53 1.39
C LEU A 410 -8.95 14.34 2.32
N ASP A 411 -9.89 14.50 3.25
CA ASP A 411 -10.19 13.48 4.25
C ASP A 411 -11.20 12.48 3.69
N GLU A 412 -11.02 11.20 3.98
CA GLU A 412 -11.72 10.12 3.27
C GLU A 412 -12.33 9.07 4.20
N SER A 413 -13.49 8.56 3.79
CA SER A 413 -14.17 7.47 4.48
C SER A 413 -13.42 6.13 4.35
N ALA A 414 -13.87 5.13 5.11
CA ALA A 414 -13.40 3.75 5.00
C ALA A 414 -14.27 2.90 4.05
N MET A 415 -15.05 3.56 3.18
CA MET A 415 -15.82 2.91 2.10
C MET A 415 -14.91 2.63 0.91
N TRP A 416 -14.19 1.51 0.99
CA TRP A 416 -13.22 1.06 -0.01
C TRP A 416 -13.60 -0.32 -0.54
N ALA A 417 -13.59 -0.49 -1.87
CA ALA A 417 -14.12 -1.68 -2.51
C ALA A 417 -13.13 -2.54 -3.30
N SER A 418 -11.88 -2.11 -3.50
CA SER A 418 -10.97 -2.72 -4.48
C SER A 418 -10.56 -4.17 -4.17
N ASP A 419 -10.80 -4.68 -2.95
CA ASP A 419 -10.71 -6.11 -2.62
C ASP A 419 -11.98 -6.92 -2.90
N GLY A 420 -13.01 -6.32 -3.50
CA GLY A 420 -14.34 -6.91 -3.68
C GLY A 420 -15.03 -7.26 -2.35
N GLY A 421 -14.59 -6.68 -1.24
CA GLY A 421 -15.06 -7.04 0.09
C GLY A 421 -16.42 -6.52 0.50
N PRO A 422 -16.79 -5.25 0.24
CA PRO A 422 -18.08 -4.70 0.66
C PRO A 422 -19.25 -5.51 0.12
N LYS A 423 -20.21 -5.84 0.98
CA LYS A 423 -21.40 -6.63 0.64
C LYS A 423 -22.47 -5.71 0.06
N LEU A 424 -22.29 -5.33 -1.21
CA LEU A 424 -23.09 -4.29 -1.88
C LEU A 424 -24.55 -4.69 -2.12
N ASP A 425 -24.87 -5.99 -2.04
CA ASP A 425 -26.22 -6.54 -2.13
C ASP A 425 -26.99 -6.56 -0.80
N ASP A 426 -26.39 -6.04 0.27
CA ASP A 426 -27.02 -5.90 1.58
C ASP A 426 -27.33 -4.44 1.90
N PRO A 427 -28.60 -4.07 2.18
CA PRO A 427 -28.94 -2.74 2.64
C PRO A 427 -28.19 -2.29 3.88
N LEU A 428 -27.75 -3.22 4.74
CA LEU A 428 -27.03 -2.88 5.99
C LEU A 428 -25.70 -2.18 5.70
N TYR A 429 -24.92 -2.66 4.72
CA TYR A 429 -23.66 -2.01 4.34
C TYR A 429 -23.83 -0.51 4.05
N TRP A 430 -24.91 -0.17 3.36
CA TRP A 430 -25.17 1.21 2.97
C TRP A 430 -25.68 2.07 4.13
N GLN A 431 -26.43 1.50 5.08
CA GLN A 431 -26.81 2.22 6.30
C GLN A 431 -25.59 2.50 7.18
N ASP A 432 -24.75 1.49 7.39
CA ASP A 432 -23.52 1.62 8.18
C ASP A 432 -22.55 2.62 7.53
N SER A 433 -22.48 2.63 6.20
CA SER A 433 -21.69 3.60 5.43
C SER A 433 -22.13 5.05 5.68
N LYS A 434 -23.43 5.32 5.84
CA LYS A 434 -23.94 6.66 6.17
C LYS A 434 -23.59 7.08 7.59
N GLN A 435 -23.66 6.13 8.52
CA GLN A 435 -23.26 6.36 9.91
C GLN A 435 -21.77 6.66 9.99
N HIS A 436 -20.93 5.83 9.36
CA HIS A 436 -19.48 6.03 9.27
C HIS A 436 -19.12 7.41 8.69
N LEU A 437 -19.75 7.81 7.58
CA LEU A 437 -19.50 9.14 6.99
C LEU A 437 -19.93 10.28 7.93
N THR A 438 -21.07 10.11 8.62
CA THR A 438 -21.57 11.09 9.59
C THR A 438 -20.57 11.27 10.73
N GLU A 439 -20.09 10.18 11.31
CA GLU A 439 -19.13 10.19 12.42
C GLU A 439 -17.78 10.80 12.01
N LEU A 440 -17.26 10.44 10.82
CA LEU A 440 -16.02 11.02 10.29
C LEU A 440 -16.11 12.54 10.20
N ILE A 441 -17.16 13.07 9.58
CA ILE A 441 -17.33 14.52 9.40
C ILE A 441 -17.49 15.21 10.76
N LEU A 442 -18.25 14.61 11.68
CA LEU A 442 -18.45 15.20 13.00
C LEU A 442 -17.16 15.25 13.83
N ARG A 443 -16.29 14.24 13.69
CA ARG A 443 -14.95 14.19 14.31
C ARG A 443 -14.08 15.32 13.77
N ASP A 444 -14.03 15.48 12.44
CA ASP A 444 -12.91 16.19 11.80
C ASP A 444 -13.23 17.58 11.24
N ARG A 445 -14.52 17.98 11.15
CA ARG A 445 -14.95 19.24 10.51
C ARG A 445 -14.36 20.54 11.06
N ASN A 446 -13.73 20.53 12.24
CA ASN A 446 -13.06 21.72 12.78
C ASN A 446 -11.61 21.92 12.29
N HIS A 447 -11.00 20.94 11.63
CA HIS A 447 -9.62 21.04 11.14
C HIS A 447 -9.50 21.99 9.93
N PRO A 448 -8.84 23.16 10.03
CA PRO A 448 -8.69 24.09 8.91
C PRO A 448 -7.97 23.48 7.68
N SER A 449 -7.12 22.48 7.86
CA SER A 449 -6.43 21.75 6.78
C SER A 449 -7.38 21.05 5.81
N ILE A 450 -8.49 20.50 6.30
CA ILE A 450 -9.38 19.71 5.45
C ILE A 450 -10.06 20.62 4.42
N PHE A 451 -9.77 20.47 3.14
CA PHE A 451 -10.39 21.30 2.10
C PHE A 451 -11.67 20.68 1.52
N GLY A 452 -11.85 19.36 1.70
CA GLY A 452 -12.96 18.60 1.16
C GLY A 452 -13.10 17.23 1.78
N TRP A 453 -14.22 16.58 1.44
CA TRP A 453 -14.57 15.22 1.87
C TRP A 453 -14.57 14.28 0.67
N SER A 454 -13.89 13.15 0.79
CA SER A 454 -13.99 12.05 -0.16
C SER A 454 -14.84 10.93 0.44
N VAL A 455 -15.96 10.61 -0.19
CA VAL A 455 -16.98 9.74 0.41
C VAL A 455 -16.71 8.26 0.15
N SER A 456 -16.02 7.88 -0.92
CA SER A 456 -15.67 6.49 -1.18
C SER A 456 -14.50 6.35 -2.15
N ASN A 457 -14.01 5.11 -2.30
CA ASN A 457 -12.97 4.74 -3.24
C ASN A 457 -13.31 3.43 -3.98
N GLU A 458 -13.31 3.52 -5.31
CA GLU A 458 -13.37 2.42 -6.27
C GLU A 458 -14.58 1.47 -6.13
N ILE A 459 -15.74 1.96 -5.68
CA ILE A 459 -16.97 1.16 -5.68
C ILE A 459 -17.47 0.97 -7.12
N MET A 460 -17.55 2.03 -7.92
CA MET A 460 -18.04 1.92 -9.31
C MET A 460 -17.15 1.05 -10.21
N PRO A 461 -15.80 1.17 -10.17
CA PRO A 461 -14.90 0.25 -10.85
C PRO A 461 -15.11 -1.22 -10.48
N VAL A 462 -15.39 -1.52 -9.21
CA VAL A 462 -15.63 -2.89 -8.72
C VAL A 462 -16.98 -3.42 -9.24
N VAL A 463 -18.03 -2.60 -9.16
CA VAL A 463 -19.35 -2.95 -9.72
C VAL A 463 -19.23 -3.33 -11.21
N ARG A 464 -18.50 -2.53 -12.00
CA ARG A 464 -18.33 -2.76 -13.44
C ARG A 464 -17.41 -3.94 -13.77
N ASN A 465 -16.21 -3.95 -13.19
CA ASN A 465 -15.14 -4.82 -13.66
C ASN A 465 -14.99 -6.11 -12.86
N VAL A 466 -15.40 -6.12 -11.59
CA VAL A 466 -15.28 -7.29 -10.69
C VAL A 466 -16.60 -8.01 -10.56
N PHE A 467 -17.70 -7.27 -10.43
CA PHE A 467 -19.05 -7.84 -10.32
C PHE A 467 -19.81 -7.92 -11.65
N HIS A 468 -19.21 -7.42 -12.74
CA HIS A 468 -19.75 -7.50 -14.10
C HIS A 468 -21.14 -6.87 -14.29
N ASP A 469 -21.32 -5.66 -13.74
CA ASP A 469 -22.52 -4.84 -13.87
C ASP A 469 -23.83 -5.57 -13.50
N PRO A 470 -24.00 -6.01 -12.23
CA PRO A 470 -25.26 -6.59 -11.79
C PRO A 470 -26.43 -5.61 -11.97
N PRO A 471 -27.61 -6.07 -12.43
CA PRO A 471 -28.76 -5.19 -12.64
C PRO A 471 -29.09 -4.34 -11.41
N GLY A 472 -29.16 -3.02 -11.59
CA GLY A 472 -29.55 -2.04 -10.56
C GLY A 472 -28.46 -1.71 -9.51
N MET A 473 -27.30 -2.35 -9.54
CA MET A 473 -26.24 -2.09 -8.55
C MET A 473 -25.58 -0.72 -8.77
N ALA A 474 -25.32 -0.35 -10.02
CA ALA A 474 -24.83 0.99 -10.35
C ALA A 474 -25.84 2.08 -9.94
N ASP A 475 -27.15 1.86 -10.16
CA ASP A 475 -28.21 2.79 -9.75
C ASP A 475 -28.28 2.93 -8.21
N THR A 476 -28.08 1.82 -7.50
CA THR A 476 -28.01 1.82 -6.03
C THR A 476 -26.84 2.65 -5.53
N LEU A 477 -25.64 2.48 -6.11
CA LEU A 477 -24.49 3.30 -5.78
C LEU A 477 -24.76 4.78 -6.04
N LEU A 478 -25.31 5.12 -7.22
CA LEU A 478 -25.64 6.51 -7.55
C LEU A 478 -26.67 7.12 -6.59
N LYS A 479 -27.66 6.35 -6.11
CA LYS A 479 -28.57 6.81 -5.05
C LYS A 479 -27.79 7.18 -3.78
N TYR A 480 -26.85 6.34 -3.36
CA TYR A 480 -26.07 6.60 -2.15
C TYR A 480 -25.03 7.71 -2.33
N ASP A 481 -24.46 7.91 -3.52
CA ASP A 481 -23.61 9.07 -3.83
C ASP A 481 -24.34 10.39 -3.54
N GLU A 482 -25.62 10.47 -3.90
CA GLU A 482 -26.45 11.65 -3.62
C GLU A 482 -26.75 11.81 -2.13
N GLU A 483 -27.07 10.71 -1.43
CA GLU A 483 -27.28 10.72 0.02
C GLU A 483 -26.01 11.15 0.77
N TRP A 484 -24.85 10.61 0.41
CA TRP A 484 -23.56 10.94 0.99
C TRP A 484 -23.17 12.39 0.74
N ALA A 485 -23.34 12.89 -0.50
CA ALA A 485 -23.11 14.30 -0.79
C ALA A 485 -24.04 15.22 0.02
N THR A 486 -25.28 14.80 0.26
CA THR A 486 -26.24 15.54 1.09
C THR A 486 -25.83 15.54 2.56
N ILE A 487 -25.32 14.41 3.09
CA ILE A 487 -24.76 14.32 4.44
C ILE A 487 -23.60 15.31 4.58
N CYS A 488 -22.65 15.33 3.65
CA CYS A 488 -21.53 16.28 3.66
C CYS A 488 -22.00 17.73 3.72
N ARG A 489 -22.89 18.15 2.80
CA ARG A 489 -23.39 19.53 2.75
C ARG A 489 -24.14 19.94 4.03
N ARG A 490 -24.87 19.00 4.64
CA ARG A 490 -25.67 19.25 5.84
C ARG A 490 -24.80 19.35 7.10
N LEU A 491 -23.82 18.46 7.25
CA LEU A 491 -22.98 18.39 8.46
C LEU A 491 -21.82 19.37 8.43
N ASP A 492 -21.36 19.73 7.23
CA ASP A 492 -20.29 20.70 7.01
C ASP A 492 -20.51 21.54 5.74
N PRO A 493 -21.27 22.63 5.84
CA PRO A 493 -21.46 23.56 4.73
C PRO A 493 -20.21 24.41 4.43
N THR A 494 -19.12 24.28 5.21
CA THR A 494 -17.90 25.11 5.05
C THR A 494 -16.89 24.49 4.08
N ARG A 495 -17.12 23.26 3.62
CA ARG A 495 -16.31 22.55 2.63
C ARG A 495 -17.16 22.20 1.43
N THR A 496 -16.86 22.83 0.31
CA THR A 496 -17.63 22.68 -0.93
C THR A 496 -17.11 21.54 -1.82
N TRP A 497 -15.90 21.04 -1.57
CA TRP A 497 -15.35 19.89 -2.27
C TRP A 497 -15.90 18.60 -1.67
N ILE A 498 -16.64 17.83 -2.47
CA ILE A 498 -17.15 16.50 -2.13
C ILE A 498 -16.85 15.60 -3.33
N SER A 499 -16.10 14.53 -3.14
CA SER A 499 -15.67 13.63 -4.21
C SER A 499 -15.82 12.15 -3.83
N ALA A 500 -15.61 11.26 -4.79
CA ALA A 500 -15.34 9.85 -4.58
C ALA A 500 -14.36 9.39 -5.67
N ASP A 501 -13.30 8.69 -5.30
CA ASP A 501 -12.22 8.35 -6.23
C ASP A 501 -12.53 7.08 -7.01
N GLY A 502 -12.65 7.20 -8.34
CA GLY A 502 -13.09 6.12 -9.24
C GLY A 502 -14.55 6.20 -9.65
N GLU A 503 -15.36 7.01 -8.95
CA GLU A 503 -16.76 7.30 -9.27
C GLU A 503 -16.94 8.49 -10.23
N GLU A 504 -15.84 9.13 -10.63
CA GLU A 504 -15.83 10.36 -11.45
C GLU A 504 -16.55 11.53 -10.74
N ASP A 505 -17.75 11.90 -11.17
CA ASP A 505 -18.59 12.89 -10.50
C ASP A 505 -19.96 12.35 -10.05
N GLY A 506 -20.13 11.01 -10.02
CA GLY A 506 -21.39 10.37 -9.66
C GLY A 506 -22.53 10.70 -10.63
N GLN A 507 -22.21 10.90 -11.92
CA GLN A 507 -23.13 11.41 -12.94
C GLN A 507 -23.80 12.73 -12.53
N GLY A 508 -22.99 13.67 -12.06
CA GLY A 508 -23.45 15.00 -11.68
C GLY A 508 -23.75 15.21 -10.19
N ARG A 509 -23.76 14.15 -9.37
CA ARG A 509 -24.10 14.22 -7.93
C ARG A 509 -23.04 14.91 -7.09
N PHE A 510 -21.78 14.77 -7.49
CA PHE A 510 -20.65 15.44 -6.86
C PHE A 510 -20.35 16.80 -7.51
N PRO A 511 -19.98 17.81 -6.71
CA PRO A 511 -19.62 19.15 -7.21
C PRO A 511 -18.28 19.19 -7.95
N VAL A 512 -17.47 18.14 -7.84
CA VAL A 512 -16.15 18.01 -8.46
C VAL A 512 -16.05 16.68 -9.22
N TYR A 513 -15.07 16.58 -10.11
CA TYR A 513 -14.82 15.38 -10.91
C TYR A 513 -13.46 14.79 -10.53
N LEU A 514 -13.43 13.62 -9.90
CA LEU A 514 -12.19 12.98 -9.45
C LEU A 514 -11.95 11.69 -10.24
N VAL A 515 -10.85 11.65 -11.00
CA VAL A 515 -10.49 10.44 -11.78
C VAL A 515 -9.47 9.58 -11.07
N HIS A 516 -9.60 8.28 -11.27
CA HIS A 516 -8.69 7.26 -10.79
C HIS A 516 -7.65 6.89 -11.88
N TYR A 517 -6.36 6.83 -11.54
CA TYR A 517 -5.17 6.65 -12.41
C TYR A 517 -4.93 7.67 -13.54
N GLY A 518 -5.87 8.57 -13.83
CA GLY A 518 -5.63 9.75 -14.67
C GLY A 518 -5.23 9.45 -16.12
N GLY A 519 -5.82 8.43 -16.76
CA GLY A 519 -5.62 8.19 -18.19
C GLY A 519 -6.05 9.37 -19.05
N MET A 520 -5.43 9.57 -20.23
CA MET A 520 -5.66 10.74 -21.08
C MET A 520 -7.14 10.96 -21.42
N ASP A 521 -7.87 9.90 -21.74
CA ASP A 521 -9.30 10.00 -22.05
C ASP A 521 -10.12 10.40 -20.82
N ALA A 522 -9.81 9.85 -19.66
CA ALA A 522 -10.48 10.19 -18.40
C ALA A 522 -10.22 11.67 -18.03
N MET A 523 -8.96 12.13 -18.13
CA MET A 523 -8.62 13.54 -17.90
C MET A 523 -9.30 14.48 -18.90
N ASN A 524 -9.40 14.09 -20.17
CA ASN A 524 -10.12 14.87 -21.18
C ASN A 524 -11.63 14.95 -20.88
N ARG A 525 -12.25 13.88 -20.37
CA ARG A 525 -13.65 13.91 -19.91
C ARG A 525 -13.82 14.81 -18.68
N ALA A 526 -12.94 14.67 -17.70
CA ALA A 526 -12.93 15.48 -16.48
C ALA A 526 -12.82 16.97 -16.81
N GLN A 527 -11.89 17.36 -17.69
CA GLN A 527 -11.74 18.74 -18.15
C GLN A 527 -13.01 19.27 -18.86
N LYS A 528 -13.63 18.45 -19.71
CA LYS A 528 -14.87 18.81 -20.44
C LYS A 528 -16.08 18.99 -19.53
N SER A 529 -16.07 18.43 -18.31
CA SER A 529 -17.16 18.59 -17.36
C SER A 529 -17.39 20.05 -16.93
N GLY A 530 -16.36 20.90 -17.05
CA GLY A 530 -16.40 22.30 -16.58
C GLY A 530 -16.37 22.44 -15.05
N LYS A 531 -16.34 21.33 -14.31
CA LYS A 531 -16.20 21.32 -12.85
C LYS A 531 -14.73 21.44 -12.43
N PRO A 532 -14.45 21.82 -11.17
CA PRO A 532 -13.15 21.57 -10.58
C PRO A 532 -12.90 20.06 -10.61
N TRP A 533 -11.71 19.67 -11.06
CA TRP A 533 -11.38 18.26 -11.24
C TRP A 533 -9.94 17.95 -10.84
N GLY A 534 -9.67 16.68 -10.60
CA GLY A 534 -8.32 16.21 -10.34
C GLY A 534 -8.17 14.71 -10.46
N VAL A 535 -7.02 14.22 -10.03
CA VAL A 535 -6.67 12.81 -10.05
C VAL A 535 -6.42 12.34 -8.63
N GLY A 536 -7.18 11.37 -8.12
CA GLY A 536 -7.01 10.89 -6.74
C GLY A 536 -5.73 10.06 -6.58
N GLU A 537 -5.43 9.24 -7.59
CA GLU A 537 -4.27 8.36 -7.66
C GLU A 537 -3.72 8.34 -9.08
N ALA A 538 -2.40 8.38 -9.24
CA ALA A 538 -1.78 8.31 -10.55
C ALA A 538 -0.36 7.77 -10.49
N GLY A 539 0.09 7.26 -11.64
CA GLY A 539 1.43 6.74 -11.82
C GLY A 539 1.49 5.22 -11.72
N ASN A 540 2.54 4.67 -12.29
CA ASN A 540 2.80 3.23 -12.35
C ASN A 540 3.80 2.79 -11.27
N ALA A 541 4.05 3.60 -10.24
CA ALA A 541 5.09 3.32 -9.26
C ALA A 541 4.85 2.00 -8.51
N TYR A 542 3.57 1.67 -8.24
CA TYR A 542 3.15 0.45 -7.55
C TYR A 542 3.32 -0.85 -8.36
N TYR A 543 3.04 -0.81 -9.67
CA TYR A 543 2.94 -2.02 -10.51
C TYR A 543 3.93 -2.05 -11.70
N GLY A 544 4.52 -0.91 -12.04
CA GLY A 544 5.39 -0.71 -13.20
C GLY A 544 6.57 -1.67 -13.22
N THR A 545 6.53 -2.69 -14.07
CA THR A 545 7.67 -3.57 -14.31
C THR A 545 8.79 -2.82 -15.03
N PRO A 546 10.04 -3.32 -15.03
CA PRO A 546 11.09 -2.83 -15.92
C PRO A 546 10.62 -2.63 -17.37
N GLU A 547 9.83 -3.57 -17.90
CA GLU A 547 9.29 -3.49 -19.25
C GLU A 547 8.35 -2.30 -19.46
N GLN A 548 7.46 -2.04 -18.51
CA GLN A 548 6.51 -0.94 -18.62
C GLN A 548 7.21 0.42 -18.53
N VAL A 549 8.20 0.57 -17.63
CA VAL A 549 8.87 1.86 -17.44
C VAL A 549 9.97 2.12 -18.47
N ALA A 550 10.51 1.06 -19.11
CA ALA A 550 11.48 1.16 -20.21
C ALA A 550 10.97 1.96 -21.41
N GLN A 551 9.65 2.16 -21.54
CA GLN A 551 9.06 3.06 -22.53
C GLN A 551 9.57 4.50 -22.39
N THR A 552 10.04 4.88 -21.20
CA THR A 552 10.51 6.24 -20.90
C THR A 552 12.04 6.37 -20.84
N ASN A 553 12.75 5.36 -20.31
CA ASN A 553 14.19 5.41 -20.10
C ASN A 553 14.99 4.23 -20.70
N GLY A 554 14.34 3.42 -21.54
CA GLY A 554 14.99 2.35 -22.28
C GLY A 554 15.58 1.26 -21.39
N MET A 555 16.81 0.83 -21.71
CA MET A 555 17.43 -0.34 -21.07
C MET A 555 17.80 -0.14 -19.60
N ARG A 556 17.95 1.11 -19.13
CA ARG A 556 18.26 1.40 -17.73
C ARG A 556 17.24 0.79 -16.77
N ALA A 557 15.97 0.68 -17.19
CA ALA A 557 14.90 0.05 -16.42
C ALA A 557 15.22 -1.38 -15.96
N TYR A 558 16.00 -2.13 -16.74
CA TYR A 558 16.32 -3.54 -16.49
C TYR A 558 17.62 -3.74 -15.71
N GLU A 559 18.50 -2.73 -15.70
CA GLU A 559 19.86 -2.82 -15.15
C GLU A 559 19.89 -2.81 -13.63
N SER A 560 19.02 -2.01 -13.00
CA SER A 560 19.03 -1.79 -11.56
C SER A 560 17.69 -1.27 -11.06
N PHE A 561 17.46 -1.39 -9.75
CA PHE A 561 16.29 -0.75 -9.14
C PHE A 561 16.28 0.76 -9.35
N GLU A 562 17.44 1.42 -9.22
CA GLU A 562 17.57 2.86 -9.50
C GLU A 562 17.17 3.20 -10.94
N GLY A 563 17.64 2.43 -11.93
CA GLY A 563 17.23 2.60 -13.32
C GLY A 563 15.73 2.37 -13.54
N ARG A 564 15.09 1.43 -12.84
CA ARG A 564 13.61 1.33 -12.84
C ARG A 564 12.96 2.58 -12.25
N MET A 565 13.49 3.09 -11.14
CA MET A 565 12.95 4.29 -10.48
C MET A 565 13.12 5.56 -11.33
N GLU A 566 14.17 5.66 -12.15
CA GLU A 566 14.30 6.73 -13.16
C GLU A 566 13.16 6.69 -14.19
N GLY A 567 12.79 5.50 -14.67
CA GLY A 567 11.67 5.34 -15.62
C GLY A 567 10.31 5.68 -14.99
N VAL A 568 10.09 5.27 -13.74
CA VAL A 568 8.89 5.69 -12.97
C VAL A 568 8.84 7.21 -12.81
N ALA A 569 9.97 7.83 -12.49
CA ALA A 569 10.08 9.28 -12.34
C ALA A 569 9.71 10.00 -13.63
N ALA A 570 10.25 9.55 -14.77
CA ALA A 570 9.93 10.11 -16.09
C ALA A 570 8.43 9.95 -16.43
N SER A 571 7.87 8.76 -16.24
CA SER A 571 6.44 8.50 -16.48
C SER A 571 5.53 9.35 -15.58
N SER A 572 5.86 9.47 -14.30
CA SER A 572 5.08 10.24 -13.33
C SER A 572 5.18 11.75 -13.59
N CYS A 573 6.36 12.25 -13.97
CA CYS A 573 6.52 13.65 -14.39
C CYS A 573 5.63 13.96 -15.60
N ARG A 574 5.62 13.10 -16.63
CA ARG A 574 4.74 13.25 -17.80
C ARG A 574 3.26 13.30 -17.40
N SER A 575 2.83 12.42 -16.47
CA SER A 575 1.45 12.43 -15.94
C SER A 575 1.12 13.75 -15.23
N LEU A 576 1.96 14.19 -14.29
CA LEU A 576 1.75 15.45 -13.56
C LEU A 576 1.68 16.66 -14.49
N MET A 577 2.54 16.71 -15.50
CA MET A 577 2.51 17.76 -16.52
C MET A 577 1.21 17.71 -17.34
N ALA A 578 0.76 16.51 -17.74
CA ALA A 578 -0.49 16.34 -18.48
C ALA A 578 -1.73 16.75 -17.66
N GLN A 579 -1.72 16.51 -16.34
CA GLN A 579 -2.74 16.98 -15.40
C GLN A 579 -2.75 18.52 -15.35
N LYS A 580 -1.57 19.13 -15.21
CA LYS A 580 -1.38 20.58 -15.16
C LYS A 580 -1.82 21.28 -16.45
N GLU A 581 -1.45 20.76 -17.60
CA GLU A 581 -1.85 21.29 -18.93
C GLU A 581 -3.38 21.28 -19.14
N ARG A 582 -4.09 20.39 -18.45
CA ARG A 582 -5.56 20.28 -18.49
C ARG A 582 -6.25 21.03 -17.35
N ASN A 583 -5.51 21.87 -16.62
CA ASN A 583 -6.00 22.66 -15.49
C ASN A 583 -6.62 21.80 -14.37
N ALA A 584 -6.06 20.61 -14.11
CA ALA A 584 -6.40 19.87 -12.90
C ALA A 584 -6.12 20.75 -11.67
N VAL A 585 -7.14 20.93 -10.83
CA VAL A 585 -6.99 21.67 -9.56
C VAL A 585 -6.39 20.77 -8.49
N TYR A 586 -6.64 19.47 -8.51
CA TYR A 586 -5.98 18.48 -7.66
C TYR A 586 -5.07 17.59 -8.52
N GLN A 587 -3.76 17.79 -8.40
CA GLN A 587 -2.72 17.10 -9.14
C GLN A 587 -2.03 16.12 -8.21
N SER A 588 -1.99 14.84 -8.56
CA SER A 588 -1.50 13.81 -7.64
C SER A 588 -0.57 12.83 -8.34
N VAL A 589 0.35 12.30 -7.54
CA VAL A 589 0.97 10.99 -7.75
C VAL A 589 0.62 10.12 -6.56
N PHE A 590 0.47 8.82 -6.81
CA PHE A 590 0.23 7.87 -5.74
C PHE A 590 1.56 7.45 -5.09
N ASN A 591 1.61 7.57 -3.76
CA ASN A 591 2.60 6.97 -2.89
C ASN A 591 4.04 7.48 -3.06
N MET A 592 4.25 8.79 -2.85
CA MET A 592 5.58 9.37 -2.79
C MET A 592 6.41 8.78 -1.63
N VAL A 593 5.80 8.42 -0.49
CA VAL A 593 6.55 7.92 0.67
C VAL A 593 7.30 6.62 0.35
N TRP A 594 6.76 5.70 -0.44
CA TRP A 594 7.47 4.45 -0.78
C TRP A 594 8.21 4.46 -2.10
N TYR A 595 7.78 5.29 -3.05
CA TYR A 595 8.39 5.31 -4.38
C TYR A 595 9.21 6.57 -4.64
N GLY A 596 8.93 7.67 -3.95
CA GLY A 596 9.74 8.87 -3.94
C GLY A 596 10.91 8.79 -2.96
N LEU A 597 10.81 8.00 -1.88
CA LEU A 597 11.84 7.90 -0.84
C LEU A 597 12.42 6.48 -0.74
N ARG A 598 13.69 6.37 -0.33
CA ARG A 598 14.39 5.08 -0.19
C ARG A 598 14.09 4.43 1.17
N PRO A 599 13.79 3.13 1.23
CA PRO A 599 13.70 2.40 2.50
C PRO A 599 14.99 2.53 3.30
N LEU A 600 14.88 2.75 4.62
CA LEU A 600 16.02 3.07 5.46
C LEU A 600 16.48 1.85 6.29
N PRO A 601 17.79 1.55 6.36
CA PRO A 601 18.34 0.44 7.14
C PRO A 601 18.43 0.80 8.63
N LEU A 602 17.30 1.18 9.26
CA LEU A 602 17.24 1.62 10.66
C LEU A 602 17.95 0.61 11.57
N GLY A 603 18.92 1.07 12.35
CA GLY A 603 19.68 0.25 13.30
C GLY A 603 20.48 -0.90 12.69
N MET A 604 20.74 -0.88 11.38
CA MET A 604 21.52 -1.90 10.68
C MET A 604 22.88 -1.34 10.26
N LYS A 605 23.96 -1.89 10.84
CA LYS A 605 25.35 -1.46 10.55
C LYS A 605 25.93 -2.07 9.29
N ASP A 606 25.56 -3.33 9.00
CA ASP A 606 26.05 -4.09 7.87
C ASP A 606 24.88 -4.45 6.95
N THR A 607 24.73 -3.71 5.85
CA THR A 607 23.67 -3.90 4.85
C THR A 607 24.02 -4.96 3.80
N THR A 608 25.18 -5.63 3.92
CA THR A 608 25.63 -6.64 2.96
C THR A 608 25.07 -8.04 3.24
N ARG A 609 24.32 -8.18 4.33
CA ARG A 609 23.62 -9.41 4.73
C ARG A 609 22.12 -9.16 4.98
N PRO A 610 21.30 -10.21 5.03
CA PRO A 610 19.92 -10.08 5.50
C PRO A 610 19.81 -9.54 6.95
N PRO A 611 18.77 -8.76 7.28
CA PRO A 611 18.43 -8.36 8.65
C PRO A 611 18.15 -9.57 9.53
N ARG A 612 18.46 -9.43 10.80
CA ARG A 612 18.13 -10.35 11.88
C ARG A 612 17.25 -9.65 12.90
N LEU A 613 16.68 -10.43 13.82
CA LEU A 613 15.79 -9.90 14.86
C LEU A 613 16.48 -8.88 15.76
N GLU A 614 17.78 -9.08 16.01
CA GLU A 614 18.63 -8.21 16.82
C GLU A 614 19.02 -6.89 16.14
N ASP A 615 18.91 -6.77 14.81
CA ASP A 615 19.11 -5.49 14.12
C ASP A 615 17.97 -4.52 14.47
N GLY A 616 18.06 -3.24 14.12
CA GLY A 616 16.97 -2.27 14.35
C GLY A 616 17.22 -1.30 15.50
N VAL A 617 16.30 -0.36 15.67
CA VAL A 617 16.32 0.64 16.74
C VAL A 617 15.43 0.17 17.87
N TYR A 618 15.94 0.15 19.10
CA TYR A 618 15.20 -0.24 20.30
C TYR A 618 14.86 0.99 21.14
N PHE A 619 13.62 1.09 21.60
CA PHE A 619 13.13 2.15 22.47
C PHE A 619 12.85 1.56 23.85
N THR A 620 13.63 1.99 24.85
CA THR A 620 13.66 1.34 26.17
C THR A 620 12.93 2.13 27.27
N HIS A 621 12.40 3.32 26.97
CA HIS A 621 11.72 4.20 27.92
C HIS A 621 10.20 4.19 27.72
N PHE A 622 9.55 3.14 28.20
CA PHE A 622 8.08 3.07 28.26
C PHE A 622 7.54 3.92 29.42
N LYS A 623 6.42 4.62 29.19
CA LYS A 623 5.72 5.44 30.19
C LYS A 623 4.25 5.03 30.28
N GLU A 624 3.83 4.66 31.48
CA GLU A 624 2.45 4.31 31.80
C GLU A 624 1.56 5.56 31.84
N GLY A 625 0.33 5.48 31.28
CA GLY A 625 -0.63 6.59 31.32
C GLY A 625 -0.28 7.78 30.43
N GLU A 626 0.60 7.60 29.45
CA GLU A 626 0.93 8.61 28.43
C GLU A 626 0.32 8.18 27.09
N PRO A 627 -0.46 9.05 26.43
CA PRO A 627 -1.23 8.66 25.26
C PRO A 627 -0.37 8.47 24.01
N GLY A 628 -0.79 7.61 23.10
CA GLY A 628 -0.11 7.34 21.83
C GLY A 628 0.84 6.14 21.87
N VAL A 629 1.23 5.67 20.68
CA VAL A 629 1.96 4.42 20.52
C VAL A 629 3.38 4.49 21.11
N GLN A 630 3.77 3.44 21.84
CA GLN A 630 5.11 3.31 22.43
C GLN A 630 5.73 1.94 22.05
N PRO A 631 6.19 1.78 20.79
CA PRO A 631 6.80 0.53 20.36
C PRO A 631 8.14 0.27 21.05
N GLU A 632 8.50 -1.00 21.18
CA GLU A 632 9.78 -1.41 21.77
C GLU A 632 10.91 -1.35 20.74
N ARG A 633 10.58 -1.49 19.45
CA ARG A 633 11.55 -1.56 18.38
C ARG A 633 10.99 -1.04 17.07
N LEU A 634 11.86 -0.56 16.19
CA LEU A 634 11.61 -0.47 14.75
C LEU A 634 12.70 -1.24 14.01
N GLY A 635 12.30 -2.17 13.16
CA GLY A 635 13.24 -3.02 12.42
C GLY A 635 13.80 -2.34 11.16
N PRO A 636 14.91 -2.84 10.60
CA PRO A 636 15.46 -2.31 9.36
C PRO A 636 14.45 -2.35 8.22
N TYR A 637 14.43 -1.29 7.41
CA TYR A 637 13.59 -1.13 6.22
C TYR A 637 12.07 -1.18 6.45
N CYS A 638 11.59 -1.05 7.69
CA CYS A 638 10.15 -0.96 7.98
C CYS A 638 9.53 0.39 7.57
N THR A 639 10.36 1.38 7.21
CA THR A 639 9.91 2.69 6.76
C THR A 639 10.98 3.38 5.90
N THR A 640 10.56 4.39 5.15
CA THR A 640 11.39 5.31 4.36
C THR A 640 11.63 6.65 5.05
N LEU A 641 10.95 6.89 6.19
CA LEU A 641 11.04 8.10 7.00
C LEU A 641 11.72 7.79 8.34
N ASN A 642 12.61 8.69 8.76
CA ASN A 642 13.33 8.62 10.02
C ASN A 642 13.26 9.98 10.74
N PRO A 643 12.14 10.29 11.43
CA PRO A 643 11.99 11.55 12.16
C PRO A 643 12.89 11.66 13.42
N GLY A 644 14.02 10.95 13.46
CA GLY A 644 14.93 10.87 14.61
C GLY A 644 14.87 9.53 15.36
N TYR A 645 14.39 8.46 14.71
CA TYR A 645 14.46 7.10 15.26
C TYR A 645 15.90 6.60 15.34
N ASP A 646 16.64 6.71 14.23
CA ASP A 646 18.06 6.39 14.14
C ASP A 646 18.86 7.69 13.90
N PRO A 647 19.64 8.18 14.87
CA PRO A 647 20.41 9.40 14.72
C PRO A 647 21.54 9.30 13.69
N ALA A 648 21.91 8.09 13.24
CA ALA A 648 22.93 7.88 12.21
C ALA A 648 22.40 8.08 10.77
N LEU A 649 21.08 8.23 10.61
CA LEU A 649 20.42 8.33 9.30
C LEU A 649 19.73 9.70 9.14
N PRO A 650 19.63 10.21 7.89
CA PRO A 650 18.86 11.44 7.62
C PRO A 650 17.37 11.19 7.80
N MET A 651 16.55 12.26 7.75
CA MET A 651 15.08 12.14 7.81
C MET A 651 14.51 11.27 6.70
N TYR A 652 15.07 11.39 5.49
CA TYR A 652 14.80 10.51 4.36
C TYR A 652 15.95 10.57 3.37
N ARG A 653 15.97 9.61 2.45
CA ARG A 653 16.76 9.64 1.21
C ARG A 653 15.80 9.58 0.03
N THR A 654 16.14 10.22 -1.07
CA THR A 654 15.24 10.32 -2.23
C THR A 654 15.55 9.28 -3.30
N TRP A 655 14.51 8.85 -4.00
CA TRP A 655 14.56 8.24 -5.32
C TRP A 655 14.29 9.30 -6.40
N PRO A 656 14.62 9.03 -7.68
CA PRO A 656 14.33 9.92 -8.80
C PRO A 656 12.89 10.45 -8.86
N LEU A 657 11.89 9.67 -8.42
CA LEU A 657 10.49 10.09 -8.43
C LEU A 657 10.25 11.35 -7.57
N PHE A 658 10.93 11.48 -6.42
CA PHE A 658 10.81 12.68 -5.59
C PHE A 658 11.26 13.94 -6.35
N ASP A 659 12.39 13.83 -7.05
CA ASP A 659 12.91 14.93 -7.84
C ASP A 659 11.99 15.26 -9.04
N ALA A 660 11.40 14.24 -9.67
CA ALA A 660 10.41 14.44 -10.73
C ALA A 660 9.14 15.16 -10.24
N ILE A 661 8.63 14.81 -9.06
CA ILE A 661 7.50 15.50 -8.43
C ILE A 661 7.85 16.98 -8.19
N ARG A 662 9.02 17.25 -7.59
CA ARG A 662 9.52 18.60 -7.32
C ARG A 662 9.65 19.44 -8.59
N ASP A 663 10.23 18.85 -9.63
CA ASP A 663 10.43 19.51 -10.91
C ASP A 663 9.09 19.79 -11.62
N ALA A 664 8.12 18.87 -11.54
CA ALA A 664 6.78 19.10 -12.07
C ALA A 664 6.01 20.20 -11.28
N ALA A 665 6.13 20.20 -9.95
CA ALA A 665 5.48 21.16 -9.07
C ALA A 665 5.99 22.59 -9.29
N THR A 666 7.30 22.75 -9.51
CA THR A 666 7.96 24.05 -9.76
C THR A 666 7.96 24.45 -11.24
N GLY A 667 7.84 23.48 -12.16
CA GLY A 667 8.05 23.66 -13.60
C GLY A 667 9.53 23.75 -14.00
N ALA A 668 10.46 23.75 -13.05
CA ALA A 668 11.89 23.81 -13.31
C ALA A 668 12.43 22.42 -13.68
N ASN A 669 13.35 22.35 -14.64
CA ASN A 669 14.04 21.12 -15.05
C ASN A 669 13.15 19.96 -15.52
N SER A 670 11.84 20.15 -15.70
CA SER A 670 10.90 19.09 -16.13
C SER A 670 11.30 18.47 -17.47
N ALA A 671 11.93 19.24 -18.37
CA ALA A 671 12.43 18.78 -19.66
C ALA A 671 13.36 17.57 -19.58
N ARG A 672 14.12 17.39 -18.47
CA ARG A 672 15.01 16.22 -18.30
C ARG A 672 14.25 14.90 -18.18
N TRP A 673 13.01 14.95 -17.69
CA TRP A 673 12.12 13.79 -17.54
C TRP A 673 11.29 13.51 -18.79
N MET A 674 11.22 14.49 -19.70
CA MET A 674 10.49 14.42 -20.97
C MET A 674 11.35 13.89 -22.12
N ALA A 675 12.67 13.85 -21.97
CA ALA A 675 13.58 13.32 -22.97
C ALA A 675 13.39 11.80 -23.12
N ASP A 676 13.09 11.35 -24.34
CA ASP A 676 13.07 9.92 -24.63
C ASP A 676 14.52 9.42 -24.72
N THR A 677 14.82 8.36 -23.96
CA THR A 677 16.12 7.69 -24.07
C THR A 677 16.02 6.63 -25.17
N PRO A 678 16.75 6.77 -26.29
CA PRO A 678 16.68 5.79 -27.37
C PRO A 678 17.17 4.43 -26.88
N VAL A 679 16.51 3.35 -27.34
CA VAL A 679 17.00 1.99 -27.13
C VAL A 679 18.24 1.80 -27.98
N VAL A 680 19.41 1.88 -27.35
CA VAL A 680 20.68 1.61 -28.02
C VAL A 680 20.90 0.10 -28.05
N LYS A 681 20.68 -0.52 -29.20
CA LYS A 681 21.09 -1.91 -29.43
C LYS A 681 22.61 -1.97 -29.52
N ARG A 682 23.22 -3.00 -28.91
CA ARG A 682 24.66 -3.23 -29.04
C ARG A 682 25.02 -3.44 -30.51
N GLN A 683 25.85 -2.54 -31.04
CA GLN A 683 26.32 -2.62 -32.42
C GLN A 683 27.24 -3.83 -32.58
N PRO A 684 27.24 -4.47 -33.76
CA PRO A 684 28.20 -5.52 -34.06
C PRO A 684 29.61 -4.92 -33.97
N VAL A 685 30.46 -5.47 -33.09
CA VAL A 685 31.91 -5.21 -33.18
C VAL A 685 32.41 -6.03 -34.37
N ALA A 686 33.06 -5.38 -35.33
CA ALA A 686 33.62 -6.06 -36.50
C ALA A 686 34.55 -7.19 -36.04
N HIS A 687 34.34 -8.39 -36.60
CA HIS A 687 35.25 -9.52 -36.40
C HIS A 687 36.66 -9.12 -36.85
N SER A 688 37.57 -8.92 -35.91
CA SER A 688 39.01 -8.86 -36.18
C SER A 688 39.58 -10.27 -36.12
N GLY A 689 39.20 -11.13 -37.07
CA GLY A 689 39.77 -12.47 -37.16
C GLY A 689 38.93 -13.45 -37.98
N GLN A 690 39.59 -14.07 -38.95
CA GLN A 690 39.05 -15.03 -39.92
C GLN A 690 38.40 -16.27 -39.28
N SER A 691 37.58 -16.93 -40.11
CA SER A 691 36.96 -18.26 -39.93
C SER A 691 37.93 -19.33 -39.39
N GLY A 692 38.00 -19.46 -38.07
CA GLY A 692 38.47 -20.67 -37.40
C GLY A 692 37.32 -21.66 -37.22
N GLU A 693 37.64 -22.95 -37.08
CA GLU A 693 36.68 -24.02 -36.75
C GLU A 693 35.96 -23.69 -35.43
N VAL A 694 34.62 -23.80 -35.40
CA VAL A 694 33.81 -23.66 -34.18
C VAL A 694 33.35 -25.04 -33.73
N VAL A 695 33.76 -25.47 -32.54
CA VAL A 695 33.39 -26.78 -31.97
C VAL A 695 32.56 -26.60 -30.71
N PHE A 696 31.35 -27.15 -30.72
CA PHE A 696 30.47 -27.21 -29.55
C PHE A 696 30.75 -28.47 -28.73
N ILE A 697 30.86 -28.29 -27.43
CA ILE A 697 31.11 -29.34 -26.46
C ILE A 697 29.88 -29.47 -25.60
N ASP A 698 29.22 -30.63 -25.72
CA ASP A 698 28.04 -31.00 -24.95
C ASP A 698 28.43 -31.98 -23.83
N GLY A 699 28.25 -31.54 -22.59
CA GLY A 699 28.62 -32.29 -21.41
C GLY A 699 30.11 -32.65 -21.38
N VAL A 700 30.41 -33.92 -21.08
CA VAL A 700 31.80 -34.42 -20.96
C VAL A 700 32.39 -34.95 -22.26
N ARG A 701 31.59 -35.11 -23.32
CA ARG A 701 32.05 -35.64 -24.61
C ARG A 701 32.66 -34.50 -25.44
N GLY A 702 33.86 -34.69 -25.97
CA GLY A 702 34.53 -33.69 -26.81
C GLY A 702 35.43 -32.70 -26.06
N LEU A 703 35.54 -32.80 -24.73
CA LEU A 703 36.41 -31.94 -23.92
C LEU A 703 37.89 -31.96 -24.37
N GLY A 704 38.39 -33.09 -24.87
CA GLY A 704 39.77 -33.21 -25.39
C GLY A 704 40.04 -32.48 -26.70
N GLU A 705 39.02 -31.91 -27.35
CA GLU A 705 39.18 -31.11 -28.56
C GLU A 705 39.45 -29.62 -28.27
N ILE A 706 39.29 -29.16 -27.02
CA ILE A 706 39.50 -27.75 -26.63
C ILE A 706 40.89 -27.28 -27.02
N ASP A 707 41.94 -27.98 -26.59
CA ASP A 707 43.33 -27.59 -26.85
C ASP A 707 43.65 -27.64 -28.35
N LYS A 708 43.11 -28.64 -29.05
CA LYS A 708 43.34 -28.81 -30.49
C LYS A 708 42.75 -27.67 -31.29
N VAL A 709 41.48 -27.34 -31.05
CA VAL A 709 40.75 -26.30 -31.78
C VAL A 709 41.34 -24.92 -31.48
N THR A 710 41.61 -24.64 -30.22
CA THR A 710 42.11 -23.32 -29.81
C THR A 710 43.56 -23.06 -30.21
N ALA A 711 44.42 -24.09 -30.23
CA ALA A 711 45.80 -23.97 -30.73
C ALA A 711 45.89 -23.56 -32.22
N HIS A 712 44.90 -23.93 -33.03
CA HIS A 712 44.83 -23.59 -34.46
C HIS A 712 44.05 -22.28 -34.74
N GLY A 713 43.67 -21.53 -33.71
CA GLY A 713 42.90 -20.29 -33.86
C GLY A 713 41.39 -20.48 -33.98
N GLY A 714 40.88 -21.68 -33.71
CA GLY A 714 39.45 -21.98 -33.65
C GLY A 714 38.77 -21.54 -32.35
N MET A 715 37.46 -21.75 -32.29
CA MET A 715 36.60 -21.44 -31.14
C MET A 715 36.02 -22.71 -30.53
N ALA A 716 36.36 -22.99 -29.27
CA ALA A 716 35.70 -24.03 -28.49
C ALA A 716 34.55 -23.43 -27.68
N VAL A 717 33.35 -24.01 -27.74
CA VAL A 717 32.15 -23.55 -27.02
C VAL A 717 31.68 -24.63 -26.07
N VAL A 718 31.76 -24.37 -24.76
CA VAL A 718 31.19 -25.22 -23.71
C VAL A 718 29.90 -24.58 -23.23
N TRP A 719 28.76 -25.17 -23.58
CA TRP A 719 27.43 -24.64 -23.24
C TRP A 719 26.76 -25.46 -22.15
N GLY A 720 26.01 -24.81 -21.25
CA GLY A 720 25.32 -25.48 -20.16
C GLY A 720 26.27 -26.10 -19.12
N VAL A 721 27.32 -25.40 -18.73
CA VAL A 721 28.30 -25.88 -17.72
C VAL A 721 27.58 -26.19 -16.40
N ARG A 722 27.76 -27.43 -15.90
CA ARG A 722 27.17 -27.92 -14.64
C ARG A 722 28.22 -28.49 -13.66
N PRO A 723 27.91 -28.61 -12.35
CA PRO A 723 28.87 -29.07 -11.34
C PRO A 723 29.58 -30.38 -11.68
N GLU A 724 28.88 -31.33 -12.30
CA GLU A 724 29.42 -32.63 -12.70
C GLU A 724 30.53 -32.53 -13.77
N MET A 725 30.60 -31.43 -14.52
CA MET A 725 31.61 -31.20 -15.57
C MET A 725 32.93 -30.63 -15.02
N LEU A 726 32.89 -30.00 -13.84
CA LEU A 726 34.00 -29.20 -13.31
C LEU A 726 35.30 -30.00 -13.16
N THR A 727 35.22 -31.23 -12.67
CA THR A 727 36.40 -32.07 -12.43
C THR A 727 37.17 -32.36 -13.72
N GLN A 728 36.45 -32.55 -14.83
CA GLN A 728 37.08 -32.84 -16.12
C GLN A 728 37.51 -31.56 -16.83
N LEU A 729 36.68 -30.52 -16.82
CA LEU A 729 37.02 -29.20 -17.35
C LEU A 729 38.32 -28.67 -16.73
N ASN A 730 38.44 -28.69 -15.40
CA ASN A 730 39.62 -28.17 -14.70
C ASN A 730 40.93 -28.94 -14.95
N LYS A 731 40.88 -30.13 -15.57
CA LYS A 731 42.10 -30.83 -16.02
C LYS A 731 42.66 -30.28 -17.34
N LEU A 732 41.81 -29.63 -18.12
CA LEU A 732 42.10 -29.17 -19.48
C LEU A 732 42.18 -27.65 -19.56
N LEU A 733 41.49 -26.95 -18.64
CA LEU A 733 41.48 -25.50 -18.62
C LEU A 733 42.81 -24.93 -18.12
N PRO A 734 43.26 -23.79 -18.67
CA PRO A 734 44.53 -23.15 -18.30
C PRO A 734 44.51 -22.52 -16.89
N ALA A 735 43.33 -22.37 -16.30
CA ALA A 735 43.12 -21.89 -14.95
C ALA A 735 41.88 -22.55 -14.35
N ARG A 736 41.76 -22.53 -13.02
CA ARG A 736 40.64 -23.15 -12.33
C ARG A 736 39.33 -22.40 -12.61
N LEU A 737 38.33 -23.15 -13.07
CA LEU A 737 36.92 -22.79 -13.12
C LEU A 737 36.20 -23.24 -11.86
N GLU A 738 35.35 -22.36 -11.34
CA GLU A 738 34.44 -22.63 -10.24
C GLU A 738 32.99 -22.35 -10.65
N LEU A 739 32.05 -23.06 -10.04
CA LEU A 739 30.62 -22.76 -10.15
C LEU A 739 30.07 -22.39 -8.78
N TYR A 740 29.20 -21.38 -8.79
CA TYR A 740 28.52 -20.89 -7.62
C TYR A 740 27.02 -21.07 -7.78
N PRO A 741 26.30 -21.63 -6.78
CA PRO A 741 24.85 -21.67 -6.79
C PRO A 741 24.30 -20.23 -6.77
N ARG A 742 23.71 -19.80 -7.89
CA ARG A 742 23.13 -18.46 -8.01
C ARG A 742 22.04 -18.50 -9.07
N LYS A 743 20.80 -18.54 -8.60
CA LYS A 743 19.63 -18.45 -9.45
C LYS A 743 19.46 -17.04 -9.99
N ALA A 744 19.07 -16.92 -11.26
CA ALA A 744 18.78 -15.63 -11.87
C ALA A 744 17.60 -15.73 -12.87
N SER A 745 16.70 -14.76 -12.79
CA SER A 745 15.61 -14.53 -13.75
C SER A 745 15.90 -13.34 -14.69
N SER A 746 17.07 -12.70 -14.54
CA SER A 746 17.50 -11.58 -15.36
C SER A 746 19.01 -11.56 -15.49
N LEU A 747 19.50 -11.34 -16.72
CA LEU A 747 20.91 -11.20 -17.04
C LEU A 747 21.18 -9.84 -17.67
N LEU A 748 22.38 -9.31 -17.48
CA LEU A 748 22.86 -8.08 -18.07
C LEU A 748 23.96 -8.38 -19.09
N PRO A 749 23.88 -7.84 -20.31
CA PRO A 749 25.00 -7.84 -21.22
C PRO A 749 26.04 -6.82 -20.72
N VAL A 750 27.25 -7.27 -20.39
CA VAL A 750 28.30 -6.45 -19.76
C VAL A 750 29.52 -6.23 -20.66
N GLY A 751 30.14 -7.26 -21.24
CA GLY A 751 31.28 -7.13 -22.17
C GLY A 751 30.86 -7.05 -23.64
N GLN A 752 31.59 -6.30 -24.46
CA GLN A 752 31.31 -6.16 -25.90
C GLN A 752 31.98 -7.26 -26.72
N ASP A 753 31.20 -8.03 -27.47
CA ASP A 753 31.66 -9.05 -28.40
C ASP A 753 30.55 -9.38 -29.41
N SER A 754 30.91 -9.88 -30.60
CA SER A 754 29.94 -10.24 -31.64
C SER A 754 28.91 -11.28 -31.18
N ILE A 755 29.27 -12.15 -30.22
CA ILE A 755 28.35 -13.15 -29.62
C ILE A 755 27.10 -12.49 -29.02
N THR A 756 27.23 -11.28 -28.45
CA THR A 756 26.10 -10.54 -27.84
C THR A 756 25.57 -9.42 -28.73
N ALA A 757 25.93 -9.40 -30.02
CA ALA A 757 25.44 -8.40 -30.96
C ALA A 757 23.90 -8.45 -31.03
N GLY A 758 23.27 -7.27 -30.97
CA GLY A 758 21.81 -7.14 -30.99
C GLY A 758 21.06 -7.58 -29.72
N ILE A 759 21.75 -8.16 -28.73
CA ILE A 759 21.16 -8.53 -27.43
C ILE A 759 21.05 -7.30 -26.52
N THR A 760 19.91 -7.15 -25.88
CA THR A 760 19.65 -6.10 -24.89
C THR A 760 19.31 -6.68 -23.52
N ALA A 761 19.28 -5.82 -22.49
CA ALA A 761 18.85 -6.23 -21.15
C ALA A 761 17.37 -6.70 -21.13
N ALA A 762 16.52 -6.13 -22.00
CA ALA A 762 15.12 -6.54 -22.13
C ALA A 762 14.95 -7.97 -22.68
N ASP A 763 15.82 -8.36 -23.62
CA ASP A 763 15.84 -9.73 -24.17
C ASP A 763 16.26 -10.76 -23.12
N MET A 764 17.04 -10.30 -22.13
CA MET A 764 17.59 -11.09 -21.03
C MET A 764 16.81 -10.97 -19.71
N TYR A 765 15.57 -10.50 -19.78
CA TYR A 765 14.69 -10.31 -18.64
C TYR A 765 13.50 -11.29 -18.67
N PHE A 766 13.39 -12.18 -17.67
CA PHE A 766 12.45 -13.30 -17.67
C PHE A 766 11.58 -13.35 -16.39
N SER A 767 11.60 -12.31 -15.56
CA SER A 767 11.06 -12.37 -14.19
C SER A 767 9.54 -12.48 -14.11
N GLU A 768 8.83 -12.18 -15.20
CA GLU A 768 7.38 -12.36 -15.37
C GLU A 768 7.02 -13.72 -15.99
N MET A 769 8.00 -14.47 -16.49
CA MET A 769 7.77 -15.76 -17.14
C MET A 769 7.53 -16.88 -16.10
N ARG A 770 7.05 -18.04 -16.57
CA ARG A 770 6.81 -19.22 -15.73
C ARG A 770 7.40 -20.48 -16.40
N PRO A 771 8.41 -21.13 -15.79
CA PRO A 771 9.19 -20.68 -14.62
C PRO A 771 10.02 -19.43 -14.95
N PRO A 772 10.30 -18.55 -13.96
CA PRO A 772 11.00 -17.29 -14.22
C PRO A 772 12.54 -17.41 -14.23
N GLU A 773 13.13 -18.36 -13.49
CA GLU A 773 14.58 -18.55 -13.44
C GLU A 773 15.10 -19.24 -14.71
N ILE A 774 16.20 -18.71 -15.26
CA ILE A 774 16.85 -19.25 -16.47
C ILE A 774 18.23 -19.84 -16.18
N VAL A 775 18.88 -19.42 -15.09
CA VAL A 775 20.21 -19.88 -14.67
C VAL A 775 20.13 -20.39 -13.24
N ASP A 776 20.77 -21.53 -12.96
CA ASP A 776 20.91 -22.11 -11.62
C ASP A 776 22.31 -21.89 -11.00
N TYR A 777 23.34 -21.79 -11.85
CA TYR A 777 24.74 -21.63 -11.45
C TYR A 777 25.43 -20.53 -12.25
N THR A 778 26.35 -19.83 -11.62
CA THR A 778 27.23 -18.83 -12.26
C THR A 778 28.69 -19.27 -12.21
N LEU A 779 29.46 -18.82 -13.19
CA LEU A 779 30.89 -19.06 -13.34
C LEU A 779 31.68 -18.12 -12.39
N GLY A 780 32.77 -18.63 -11.84
CA GLY A 780 33.75 -17.85 -11.11
C GLY A 780 35.13 -18.52 -11.05
N GLY A 781 36.00 -17.98 -10.20
CA GLY A 781 37.37 -18.47 -10.02
C GLY A 781 38.38 -17.85 -11.01
N PRO A 782 39.67 -18.21 -10.89
CA PRO A 782 40.77 -17.57 -11.62
C PRO A 782 40.62 -17.54 -13.15
N LEU A 783 39.94 -18.54 -13.73
CA LEU A 783 39.64 -18.56 -15.17
C LEU A 783 38.73 -17.40 -15.59
N VAL A 784 37.68 -17.15 -14.80
CA VAL A 784 36.72 -16.07 -15.06
C VAL A 784 37.39 -14.71 -14.86
N ASP A 785 38.26 -14.58 -13.87
CA ASP A 785 39.06 -13.37 -13.63
C ASP A 785 39.96 -13.01 -14.83
N SER A 786 40.34 -14.02 -15.63
CA SER A 786 41.14 -13.86 -16.85
C SER A 786 40.31 -13.79 -18.14
N SER A 787 38.98 -13.84 -18.04
CA SER A 787 38.05 -13.90 -19.18
C SER A 787 37.29 -12.58 -19.38
N LEU A 788 36.86 -12.32 -20.62
CA LEU A 788 35.86 -11.29 -20.92
C LEU A 788 34.47 -11.83 -20.57
N VAL A 789 33.82 -11.26 -19.56
CA VAL A 789 32.42 -11.59 -19.22
C VAL A 789 31.49 -10.89 -20.21
N LEU A 790 30.66 -11.65 -20.92
CA LEU A 790 29.68 -11.13 -21.87
C LEU A 790 28.29 -10.98 -21.25
N LEU A 791 27.83 -11.97 -20.50
CA LEU A 791 26.57 -11.94 -19.76
C LEU A 791 26.83 -12.20 -18.29
N GLN A 792 26.14 -11.44 -17.44
CA GLN A 792 26.21 -11.56 -15.99
C GLN A 792 24.81 -11.63 -15.38
N ALA A 793 24.61 -12.46 -14.36
CA ALA A 793 23.41 -12.44 -13.54
C ALA A 793 23.20 -11.04 -12.95
N CYS A 794 22.00 -10.49 -13.16
CA CYS A 794 21.64 -9.17 -12.65
C CYS A 794 21.86 -9.11 -11.13
N GLY A 795 22.37 -7.97 -10.65
CA GLY A 795 22.53 -7.72 -9.21
C GLY A 795 21.19 -7.53 -8.49
N THR A 796 20.15 -7.19 -9.24
CA THR A 796 18.78 -6.97 -8.75
C THR A 796 17.97 -8.24 -8.92
N ASP A 797 17.44 -8.78 -7.82
CA ASP A 797 16.50 -9.90 -7.89
C ASP A 797 15.07 -9.36 -8.07
N TRP A 798 14.64 -9.29 -9.32
CA TRP A 798 13.30 -8.80 -9.68
C TRP A 798 12.16 -9.73 -9.23
N LEU A 799 12.45 -10.97 -8.81
CA LEU A 799 11.44 -11.84 -8.18
C LEU A 799 11.02 -11.32 -6.81
N LYS A 800 11.88 -10.53 -6.15
CA LYS A 800 11.56 -9.81 -4.92
C LYS A 800 10.61 -8.63 -5.12
N TRP A 801 10.32 -8.25 -6.36
CA TRP A 801 9.31 -7.25 -6.69
C TRP A 801 7.94 -7.90 -6.94
N ASN A 802 7.94 -8.93 -7.78
CA ASN A 802 6.72 -9.51 -8.32
C ASN A 802 5.88 -10.20 -7.23
N LYS A 803 4.58 -9.90 -7.23
CA LYS A 803 3.58 -10.46 -6.27
C LYS A 803 3.89 -10.20 -4.79
N GLN A 804 4.66 -9.16 -4.49
CA GLN A 804 4.95 -8.77 -3.11
C GLN A 804 4.03 -7.64 -2.62
N PRO A 805 3.68 -7.62 -1.32
CA PRO A 805 2.90 -6.54 -0.75
C PRO A 805 3.67 -5.22 -0.79
N GLU A 806 2.91 -4.12 -0.77
CA GLU A 806 3.45 -2.79 -1.04
C GLU A 806 4.53 -2.33 -0.06
N TYR A 807 4.28 -2.53 1.21
CA TYR A 807 5.20 -2.16 2.30
C TYR A 807 6.54 -2.91 2.24
N ALA A 808 6.62 -4.04 1.52
CA ALA A 808 7.81 -4.86 1.47
C ALA A 808 8.59 -4.67 0.17
N LYS A 809 7.90 -4.62 -0.98
CA LYS A 809 8.52 -4.80 -2.31
C LYS A 809 9.75 -3.93 -2.56
N THR A 810 9.72 -2.65 -2.22
CA THR A 810 10.83 -1.71 -2.48
C THR A 810 12.03 -2.03 -1.59
N ALA A 811 11.79 -2.36 -0.33
CA ALA A 811 12.81 -2.80 0.62
C ALA A 811 13.46 -4.12 0.18
N MET A 812 12.64 -5.10 -0.24
CA MET A 812 13.11 -6.41 -0.69
C MET A 812 14.05 -6.27 -1.90
N VAL A 813 13.66 -5.48 -2.89
CA VAL A 813 14.46 -5.29 -4.11
C VAL A 813 15.73 -4.50 -3.82
N LEU A 814 15.66 -3.41 -3.04
CA LEU A 814 16.85 -2.64 -2.66
C LEU A 814 17.86 -3.52 -1.90
N ARG A 815 17.39 -4.27 -0.91
CA ARG A 815 18.22 -5.24 -0.17
C ARG A 815 18.83 -6.26 -1.10
N SER A 816 18.02 -6.80 -2.02
CA SER A 816 18.51 -7.77 -2.99
C SER A 816 19.71 -7.23 -3.75
N GLN A 817 19.85 -5.92 -4.00
CA GLN A 817 21.03 -5.36 -4.64
C GLN A 817 22.23 -5.17 -3.70
N LEU A 818 21.97 -4.72 -2.47
CA LEU A 818 23.00 -4.40 -1.47
C LEU A 818 23.66 -5.65 -0.86
N GLU A 819 22.89 -6.74 -0.71
CA GLU A 819 23.38 -7.98 -0.12
C GLU A 819 24.48 -8.61 -0.99
N THR A 820 25.55 -9.10 -0.35
CA THR A 820 26.67 -9.78 -1.01
C THR A 820 26.16 -11.04 -1.71
N LYS A 821 26.56 -11.20 -2.98
CA LYS A 821 26.21 -12.35 -3.81
C LYS A 821 27.45 -13.09 -4.27
N PRO A 822 27.33 -14.39 -4.57
CA PRO A 822 28.36 -15.10 -5.31
C PRO A 822 28.66 -14.42 -6.66
N PRO A 823 29.80 -14.73 -7.30
CA PRO A 823 30.13 -14.28 -8.66
C PRO A 823 28.97 -14.42 -9.63
N GLY A 824 28.87 -13.51 -10.60
CA GLY A 824 27.69 -13.40 -11.46
C GLY A 824 27.89 -13.86 -12.90
N ALA A 825 29.09 -14.26 -13.32
CA ALA A 825 29.35 -14.51 -14.73
C ALA A 825 28.51 -15.68 -15.26
N VAL A 826 27.87 -15.49 -16.41
CA VAL A 826 27.01 -16.51 -17.04
C VAL A 826 27.56 -16.92 -18.40
N LEU A 827 28.06 -15.97 -19.19
CA LEU A 827 28.70 -16.21 -20.48
C LEU A 827 30.04 -15.49 -20.49
N VAL A 828 31.14 -16.22 -20.72
CA VAL A 828 32.50 -15.66 -20.73
C VAL A 828 33.27 -16.11 -21.96
N VAL A 829 34.24 -15.30 -22.36
CA VAL A 829 35.19 -15.59 -23.44
C VAL A 829 36.61 -15.46 -22.91
N LEU A 830 37.38 -16.54 -23.02
CA LEU A 830 38.82 -16.53 -22.75
C LEU A 830 39.59 -16.54 -24.06
N SER A 831 40.55 -15.63 -24.21
CA SER A 831 41.47 -15.61 -25.35
C SER A 831 42.67 -16.51 -25.08
N LEU A 832 42.95 -17.45 -26.00
CA LEU A 832 44.04 -18.42 -25.92
C LEU A 832 44.97 -18.24 -27.12
N GLY A 833 45.78 -17.19 -27.10
CA GLY A 833 46.62 -16.82 -28.24
C GLY A 833 45.77 -16.41 -29.45
N ARG A 834 45.74 -17.26 -30.49
CA ARG A 834 44.89 -17.05 -31.68
C ARG A 834 43.48 -17.65 -31.52
N GLY A 835 43.26 -18.56 -30.58
CA GLY A 835 41.99 -19.24 -30.36
C GLY A 835 41.13 -18.62 -29.26
N ARG A 836 39.88 -19.06 -29.18
CA ARG A 836 38.91 -18.57 -28.18
C ARG A 836 38.20 -19.73 -27.49
N LEU A 837 37.99 -19.61 -26.19
CA LEU A 837 37.12 -20.51 -25.41
C LEU A 837 35.91 -19.74 -24.90
N VAL A 838 34.72 -20.18 -25.29
CA VAL A 838 33.43 -19.64 -24.83
C VAL A 838 32.84 -20.60 -23.82
N MET A 839 32.42 -20.10 -22.66
CA MET A 839 31.77 -20.92 -21.63
C MET A 839 30.48 -20.25 -21.17
N SER A 840 29.42 -21.06 -21.06
CA SER A 840 28.09 -20.58 -20.67
C SER A 840 27.43 -21.50 -19.66
N THR A 841 26.77 -20.93 -18.64
CA THR A 841 25.84 -21.67 -17.76
C THR A 841 24.38 -21.58 -18.21
N LEU A 842 24.10 -20.90 -19.34
CA LEU A 842 22.77 -20.91 -19.93
C LEU A 842 22.34 -22.35 -20.26
N PRO A 843 21.07 -22.70 -20.04
CA PRO A 843 20.59 -24.04 -20.31
C PRO A 843 20.66 -24.35 -21.80
N VAL A 844 20.92 -25.61 -22.11
CA VAL A 844 20.88 -26.14 -23.49
C VAL A 844 19.45 -26.09 -24.03
N ALA A 845 18.47 -26.40 -23.17
CA ALA A 845 17.04 -26.36 -23.49
C ALA A 845 16.32 -25.40 -22.53
N PRO A 846 16.10 -24.12 -22.91
CA PRO A 846 15.33 -23.19 -22.10
C PRO A 846 13.86 -23.62 -21.97
N ARG A 847 13.24 -23.30 -20.83
CA ARG A 847 11.88 -23.77 -20.51
C ARG A 847 10.76 -22.85 -21.00
N VAL A 848 11.09 -21.68 -21.54
CA VAL A 848 10.14 -20.66 -21.99
C VAL A 848 10.59 -20.03 -23.31
N ASP A 849 9.62 -19.65 -24.16
CA ASP A 849 9.89 -19.18 -25.53
C ASP A 849 10.80 -17.95 -25.58
N LYS A 850 10.62 -16.99 -24.65
CA LYS A 850 11.46 -15.80 -24.57
C LYS A 850 12.93 -16.16 -24.34
N ALA A 851 13.18 -17.12 -23.45
CA ALA A 851 14.51 -17.62 -23.15
C ALA A 851 15.11 -18.38 -24.34
N ALA A 852 14.31 -19.22 -25.01
CA ALA A 852 14.74 -19.91 -26.23
C ALA A 852 15.09 -18.93 -27.36
N LYS A 853 14.33 -17.85 -27.52
CA LYS A 853 14.64 -16.78 -28.48
C LYS A 853 15.98 -16.11 -28.17
N ALA A 854 16.23 -15.77 -26.90
CA ALA A 854 17.50 -15.18 -26.48
C ALA A 854 18.68 -16.12 -26.74
N VAL A 855 18.54 -17.41 -26.40
CA VAL A 855 19.57 -18.43 -26.69
C VAL A 855 19.78 -18.62 -28.19
N ARG A 856 18.71 -18.66 -29.00
CA ARG A 856 18.81 -18.71 -30.48
C ARG A 856 19.63 -17.56 -31.04
N MET A 857 19.42 -16.35 -30.55
CA MET A 857 20.18 -15.19 -31.01
C MET A 857 21.67 -15.31 -30.67
N LEU A 858 22.01 -15.74 -29.44
CA LEU A 858 23.41 -15.96 -29.04
C LEU A 858 24.09 -17.05 -29.87
N LEU A 859 23.40 -18.18 -30.09
CA LEU A 859 23.90 -19.28 -30.93
C LEU A 859 24.02 -18.86 -32.40
N GLY A 860 23.07 -18.10 -32.92
CA GLY A 860 23.12 -17.53 -34.26
C GLY A 860 24.33 -16.62 -34.48
N ASN A 861 24.66 -15.81 -33.47
CA ASN A 861 25.86 -14.97 -33.49
C ASN A 861 27.17 -15.79 -33.42
N LEU A 862 27.13 -17.02 -32.94
CA LEU A 862 28.22 -18.00 -32.98
C LEU A 862 28.26 -18.81 -34.31
N GLY A 863 27.36 -18.52 -35.25
CA GLY A 863 27.25 -19.23 -36.53
C GLY A 863 26.36 -20.48 -36.50
N VAL A 864 25.58 -20.69 -35.43
CA VAL A 864 24.67 -21.83 -35.27
C VAL A 864 23.22 -21.41 -35.45
N HIS A 865 22.60 -21.86 -36.53
CA HIS A 865 21.20 -21.57 -36.84
C HIS A 865 20.31 -22.77 -36.49
N LEU A 866 19.55 -22.65 -35.40
CA LEU A 866 18.61 -23.67 -34.92
C LEU A 866 17.16 -23.24 -35.18
N ASN A 867 16.27 -24.20 -35.48
CA ASN A 867 14.83 -23.94 -35.53
C ASN A 867 14.24 -23.83 -34.10
N GLU A 868 13.02 -23.29 -33.95
CA GLU A 868 12.46 -22.97 -32.63
C GLU A 868 12.29 -24.19 -31.72
N CYS A 869 11.85 -25.31 -32.28
CA CYS A 869 11.69 -26.59 -31.59
C CYS A 869 13.04 -27.20 -31.15
N SER A 870 14.11 -27.03 -31.94
CA SER A 870 15.46 -27.50 -31.58
C SER A 870 15.98 -26.85 -30.31
N VAL A 871 15.65 -25.58 -30.07
CA VAL A 871 16.18 -24.86 -28.90
C VAL A 871 15.38 -25.12 -27.64
N MET A 872 14.07 -25.34 -27.74
CA MET A 872 13.26 -25.74 -26.58
C MET A 872 13.54 -27.18 -26.13
N GLY A 873 14.25 -27.98 -26.94
CA GLY A 873 14.44 -29.41 -26.68
C GLY A 873 13.13 -30.21 -26.74
N LYS A 874 12.12 -29.67 -27.42
CA LYS A 874 10.77 -30.24 -27.52
C LYS A 874 10.34 -30.42 -28.97
N PRO A 875 9.66 -31.51 -29.31
CA PRO A 875 9.14 -31.72 -30.66
C PRO A 875 7.89 -30.89 -30.96
N LEU A 876 7.09 -30.52 -29.95
CA LEU A 876 5.86 -29.72 -30.07
C LEU A 876 6.01 -28.37 -29.32
N LEU A 877 5.71 -27.28 -30.02
CA LEU A 877 5.64 -25.93 -29.44
C LEU A 877 4.22 -25.59 -28.94
N PRO A 878 4.07 -24.63 -28.01
CA PRO A 878 2.76 -24.20 -27.51
C PRO A 878 1.82 -23.62 -28.58
N ASN A 879 2.37 -23.13 -29.70
CA ASN A 879 1.60 -22.67 -30.86
C ASN A 879 1.13 -23.83 -31.77
N GLY A 880 1.47 -25.07 -31.41
CA GLY A 880 1.18 -26.29 -32.14
C GLY A 880 2.22 -26.71 -33.17
N GLU A 881 3.24 -25.91 -33.48
CA GLU A 881 4.24 -26.30 -34.49
C GLU A 881 5.06 -27.51 -34.03
N LEU A 882 5.27 -28.46 -34.96
CA LEU A 882 6.12 -29.63 -34.74
C LEU A 882 7.43 -29.50 -35.53
N SER A 883 8.53 -29.85 -34.89
CA SER A 883 9.80 -30.12 -35.57
C SER A 883 10.40 -31.38 -34.98
N LEU A 884 10.78 -32.30 -35.86
CA LEU A 884 11.30 -33.58 -35.41
C LEU A 884 12.83 -33.64 -35.41
N ASN A 885 13.55 -32.62 -35.89
CA ASN A 885 15.03 -32.58 -35.90
C ASN A 885 15.73 -33.88 -36.37
N GLY A 886 15.12 -34.62 -37.29
CA GLY A 886 15.64 -35.91 -37.76
C GLY A 886 15.27 -37.11 -36.89
N ALA A 887 14.60 -36.92 -35.74
CA ALA A 887 13.98 -37.97 -34.96
C ALA A 887 12.81 -38.59 -35.77
N SER A 888 12.78 -39.91 -35.81
CA SER A 888 11.65 -40.67 -36.36
C SER A 888 10.55 -40.90 -35.33
N GLU A 889 10.75 -40.49 -34.08
CA GLU A 889 9.82 -40.77 -32.97
C GLU A 889 9.77 -39.60 -31.98
N PHE A 890 8.64 -39.41 -31.31
CA PHE A 890 8.48 -38.45 -30.22
C PHE A 890 7.33 -38.74 -29.24
N TRP A 891 7.48 -38.16 -28.05
CA TRP A 891 6.59 -37.90 -26.92
C TRP A 891 5.56 -36.78 -27.05
N VAL A 892 4.25 -37.00 -26.84
CA VAL A 892 3.31 -35.92 -26.44
C VAL A 892 2.53 -36.29 -25.18
N LEU A 893 2.69 -35.51 -24.11
CA LEU A 893 1.93 -35.65 -22.87
C LEU A 893 0.60 -34.91 -22.99
N SER A 894 -0.50 -35.63 -22.84
CA SER A 894 -1.83 -35.02 -22.69
C SER A 894 -2.25 -35.03 -21.21
N PRO A 895 -2.71 -33.90 -20.64
CA PRO A 895 -3.13 -33.84 -19.23
C PRO A 895 -4.45 -34.60 -18.97
N ARG A 896 -5.20 -34.95 -20.03
CA ARG A 896 -6.44 -35.72 -19.99
C ARG A 896 -6.59 -36.61 -21.24
N SER A 897 -7.48 -37.60 -21.19
CA SER A 897 -7.82 -38.42 -22.36
C SER A 897 -8.76 -37.66 -23.31
N LEU A 898 -8.58 -37.87 -24.62
CA LEU A 898 -9.38 -37.34 -25.73
C LEU A 898 -10.08 -38.47 -26.52
N ASP A 899 -10.24 -39.65 -25.92
CA ASP A 899 -10.69 -40.86 -26.63
C ASP A 899 -12.21 -40.91 -26.86
N ASP A 900 -13.00 -40.21 -26.05
CA ASP A 900 -14.46 -40.28 -26.06
C ASP A 900 -15.12 -38.94 -26.42
N LEU A 901 -14.98 -38.57 -27.70
CA LEU A 901 -15.55 -37.34 -28.27
C LEU A 901 -17.09 -37.34 -28.36
N LEU A 902 -17.74 -38.48 -28.12
CA LEU A 902 -19.19 -38.66 -28.26
C LEU A 902 -19.95 -38.51 -26.92
N SER A 903 -19.30 -38.75 -25.78
CA SER A 903 -19.92 -38.61 -24.45
C SER A 903 -19.73 -37.22 -23.81
N GLU A 904 -18.70 -36.48 -24.24
CA GLU A 904 -18.41 -35.11 -23.77
C GLU A 904 -18.42 -34.09 -24.92
N PRO A 905 -19.53 -33.36 -25.16
CA PRO A 905 -19.67 -32.46 -26.31
C PRO A 905 -18.71 -31.26 -26.31
N ASN A 906 -18.02 -30.98 -25.19
CA ASN A 906 -17.07 -29.87 -25.02
C ASN A 906 -15.62 -30.34 -24.80
N ILE A 907 -15.25 -31.56 -25.20
CA ILE A 907 -13.86 -32.03 -25.08
C ILE A 907 -12.93 -31.33 -26.09
N PRO A 908 -11.65 -31.04 -25.74
CA PRO A 908 -10.68 -30.52 -26.69
C PRO A 908 -10.47 -31.48 -27.87
N VAL A 909 -10.55 -30.95 -29.09
CA VAL A 909 -10.33 -31.69 -30.34
C VAL A 909 -8.99 -31.23 -30.90
N VAL A 910 -7.97 -32.10 -30.78
CA VAL A 910 -6.64 -31.86 -31.36
C VAL A 910 -6.59 -32.45 -32.76
N ASN A 911 -6.15 -31.68 -33.75
CA ASN A 911 -5.92 -32.13 -35.12
C ASN A 911 -4.42 -32.08 -35.42
N LEU A 912 -3.95 -32.92 -36.35
CA LEU A 912 -2.62 -32.83 -36.93
C LEU A 912 -2.73 -32.41 -38.40
N GLU A 913 -2.13 -31.28 -38.71
CA GLU A 913 -2.00 -30.75 -40.07
C GLU A 913 -0.61 -31.10 -40.59
N GLU A 914 -0.54 -31.94 -41.63
CA GLU A 914 0.71 -32.39 -42.25
C GLU A 914 0.98 -31.64 -43.54
N GLU A 915 2.18 -31.10 -43.66
CA GLU A 915 2.63 -30.33 -44.82
C GLU A 915 3.50 -31.17 -45.78
N SER A 916 4.02 -32.31 -45.34
CA SER A 916 4.89 -33.21 -46.11
C SER A 916 4.34 -34.65 -46.18
N SER A 917 4.93 -35.49 -47.03
CA SER A 917 4.36 -36.78 -47.45
C SER A 917 4.76 -38.00 -46.59
N GLY A 918 4.75 -37.88 -45.27
CA GLY A 918 5.12 -38.96 -44.34
C GLY A 918 3.97 -39.86 -43.91
N GLU A 919 4.28 -40.97 -43.21
CA GLU A 919 3.31 -41.74 -42.42
C GLU A 919 3.51 -41.42 -40.94
N VAL A 920 2.45 -41.01 -40.25
CA VAL A 920 2.47 -40.76 -38.80
C VAL A 920 1.62 -41.78 -38.08
N TRP A 921 2.24 -42.42 -37.10
CA TRP A 921 1.66 -43.39 -36.21
C TRP A 921 1.55 -42.79 -34.83
N LEU A 922 0.41 -42.99 -34.16
CA LEU A 922 0.14 -42.58 -32.79
C LEU A 922 -0.22 -43.83 -32.00
N ASN A 923 0.54 -44.14 -30.95
CA ASN A 923 0.36 -45.32 -30.10
C ASN A 923 0.18 -46.60 -30.93
N GLU A 924 1.12 -46.84 -31.87
CA GLU A 924 1.12 -47.98 -32.80
C GLU A 924 -0.02 -48.01 -33.83
N ALA A 925 -0.88 -47.00 -33.90
CA ALA A 925 -1.93 -46.87 -34.91
C ALA A 925 -1.57 -45.82 -35.97
N LEU A 926 -1.68 -46.15 -37.25
CA LEU A 926 -1.50 -45.20 -38.34
C LEU A 926 -2.61 -44.14 -38.30
N VAL A 927 -2.24 -42.87 -38.08
CA VAL A 927 -3.20 -41.75 -37.96
C VAL A 927 -3.12 -40.78 -39.13
N ALA A 928 -2.03 -40.77 -39.89
CA ALA A 928 -1.91 -39.94 -41.08
C ALA A 928 -1.00 -40.56 -42.13
N LYS A 929 -1.29 -40.29 -43.40
CA LYS A 929 -0.53 -40.78 -44.56
C LYS A 929 -0.59 -39.76 -45.69
N GLY A 930 0.50 -39.02 -45.86
CA GLY A 930 0.60 -37.96 -46.86
C GLY A 930 0.01 -36.63 -46.38
N LYS A 931 0.21 -35.58 -47.20
CA LYS A 931 -0.21 -34.21 -46.88
C LYS A 931 -1.73 -34.11 -46.64
N GLY A 932 -2.15 -33.55 -45.51
CA GLY A 932 -3.56 -33.44 -45.15
C GLY A 932 -3.80 -33.04 -43.70
N VAL A 933 -5.07 -33.06 -43.27
CA VAL A 933 -5.45 -32.78 -41.88
C VAL A 933 -6.07 -34.04 -41.28
N THR A 934 -5.38 -34.65 -40.33
CA THR A 934 -5.95 -35.69 -39.47
C THR A 934 -6.72 -35.02 -38.36
N ARG A 935 -8.04 -35.18 -38.37
CA ARG A 935 -8.92 -34.57 -37.38
C ARG A 935 -9.07 -35.47 -36.16
N ALA A 936 -9.17 -34.84 -34.99
CA ALA A 936 -9.52 -35.48 -33.73
C ALA A 936 -8.59 -36.66 -33.34
N LEU A 937 -7.31 -36.33 -33.14
CA LEU A 937 -6.32 -37.23 -32.56
C LEU A 937 -6.78 -37.74 -31.19
N ARG A 938 -6.74 -39.06 -31.02
CA ARG A 938 -7.10 -39.76 -29.79
C ARG A 938 -5.89 -39.86 -28.87
N LEU A 939 -5.62 -38.78 -28.13
CA LEU A 939 -4.56 -38.75 -27.13
C LEU A 939 -5.08 -39.37 -25.82
N HIS A 940 -4.38 -40.37 -25.31
CA HIS A 940 -4.60 -40.88 -23.97
C HIS A 940 -4.08 -39.88 -22.93
N GLN A 941 -4.67 -39.88 -21.73
CA GLN A 941 -4.09 -39.17 -20.59
C GLN A 941 -2.70 -39.75 -20.29
N GLY A 942 -1.68 -38.91 -20.22
CA GLY A 942 -0.28 -39.35 -20.13
C GLY A 942 0.46 -39.22 -21.46
N TRP A 943 1.61 -39.89 -21.57
CA TRP A 943 2.49 -39.82 -22.73
C TRP A 943 1.98 -40.65 -23.90
N ASN A 944 1.89 -40.02 -25.07
CA ASN A 944 1.47 -40.60 -26.33
C ASN A 944 2.66 -40.68 -27.27
N HIS A 945 2.87 -41.85 -27.86
CA HIS A 945 4.02 -42.14 -28.72
C HIS A 945 3.67 -41.88 -30.17
N PHE A 946 4.41 -40.96 -30.79
CA PHE A 946 4.34 -40.69 -32.21
C PHE A 946 5.55 -41.28 -32.92
N VAL A 947 5.31 -42.00 -34.02
CA VAL A 947 6.36 -42.52 -34.91
C VAL A 947 6.10 -41.98 -36.30
N VAL A 948 7.12 -41.39 -36.92
CA VAL A 948 7.04 -40.81 -38.24
C VAL A 948 8.01 -41.49 -39.19
N LYS A 949 7.46 -41.99 -40.30
CA LYS A 949 8.23 -42.62 -41.39
C LYS A 949 8.23 -41.69 -42.61
N GLY A 950 9.40 -41.21 -43.00
CA GLY A 950 9.60 -40.27 -44.11
C GLY A 950 9.85 -38.84 -43.66
N SER A 951 9.83 -37.87 -44.60
CA SER A 951 9.99 -36.46 -44.25
C SER A 951 8.72 -35.91 -43.61
N PHE A 952 8.87 -35.26 -42.47
CA PHE A 952 7.74 -34.73 -41.70
C PHE A 952 7.89 -33.25 -41.39
N LYS A 953 6.83 -32.52 -41.68
CA LYS A 953 6.59 -31.15 -41.26
C LYS A 953 5.09 -31.02 -41.01
N GLY A 954 4.70 -30.55 -39.84
CA GLY A 954 3.30 -30.43 -39.49
C GLY A 954 3.08 -29.60 -38.23
N ARG A 955 1.82 -29.41 -37.87
CA ARG A 955 1.42 -28.72 -36.64
C ARG A 955 0.18 -29.35 -36.04
N PHE A 956 0.05 -29.25 -34.72
CA PHE A 956 -1.20 -29.47 -34.03
C PHE A 956 -2.07 -28.21 -34.04
N THR A 957 -3.37 -28.41 -34.21
CA THR A 957 -4.39 -27.38 -33.99
C THR A 957 -5.42 -27.89 -33.01
N CYS A 958 -6.04 -27.00 -32.23
CA CYS A 958 -7.07 -27.39 -31.28
C CYS A 958 -8.26 -26.43 -31.37
N ASN A 959 -9.48 -26.95 -31.25
CA ASN A 959 -10.69 -26.13 -31.11
C ASN A 959 -10.71 -25.34 -29.78
N GLN A 960 -9.86 -25.72 -28.82
CA GLN A 960 -9.63 -25.02 -27.56
C GLN A 960 -8.14 -24.64 -27.48
N PRO A 961 -7.75 -23.43 -27.91
CA PRO A 961 -6.34 -23.03 -28.01
C PRO A 961 -5.56 -23.08 -26.68
N ASP A 962 -6.22 -22.93 -25.54
CA ASP A 962 -5.57 -23.01 -24.23
C ASP A 962 -5.18 -24.44 -23.87
N PHE A 963 -5.97 -25.44 -24.28
CA PHE A 963 -5.63 -26.83 -24.09
C PHE A 963 -4.36 -27.24 -24.84
N LEU A 964 -4.15 -26.69 -26.04
CA LEU A 964 -2.95 -26.95 -26.84
C LEU A 964 -1.66 -26.54 -26.10
N LYS A 965 -1.73 -25.51 -25.25
CA LYS A 965 -0.61 -25.02 -24.43
C LYS A 965 -0.32 -25.92 -23.22
N GLU A 966 -1.26 -26.77 -22.84
CA GLU A 966 -1.11 -27.73 -21.74
C GLU A 966 -0.45 -29.04 -22.19
N LEU A 967 -0.36 -29.28 -23.50
CA LEU A 967 0.38 -30.43 -24.03
C LEU A 967 1.88 -30.25 -23.80
N ASP A 968 2.52 -31.28 -23.27
CA ASP A 968 3.99 -31.35 -23.19
C ASP A 968 4.54 -32.28 -24.26
N SER A 969 5.84 -32.21 -24.56
CA SER A 969 6.46 -33.08 -25.55
C SER A 969 7.94 -33.34 -25.27
N ALA A 970 8.44 -34.47 -25.78
CA ALA A 970 9.83 -34.89 -25.62
C ALA A 970 10.31 -35.71 -26.84
N TYR A 971 11.59 -35.62 -27.20
CA TYR A 971 12.17 -36.46 -28.27
C TYR A 971 12.51 -37.88 -27.81
N ASP A 972 12.79 -38.07 -26.51
CA ASP A 972 13.16 -39.35 -25.87
C ASP A 972 12.12 -39.77 -24.82
N ARG A 973 12.03 -41.08 -24.52
CA ARG A 973 10.93 -41.66 -23.72
C ARG A 973 11.03 -41.10 -22.31
N PRO A 974 10.08 -40.28 -21.83
CA PRO A 974 10.17 -39.66 -20.52
C PRO A 974 10.07 -40.65 -19.36
#